data_AF-A0A1S3JEW7-F1
#
_entry.id   AF-A0A1S3JEW7-F1
#
_cell.length_a   1.000
_cell.length_b   1.000
_cell.length_c   1.000
_cell.angle_alpha   90.00
_cell.angle_beta   90.00
_cell.angle_gamma   90.00
#
_symmetry.space_group_name_H-M   'P 1'
#
loop_
_entity.id
_entity.type
_entity.pdbx_description
1 polymer ?
#
loop_
_entity_poly.entity_id
_entity_poly.type
_entity_poly.pdbx_seq_one_letter_code
_entity_poly.pdbx_strand_id
1 'polypeptide(L)'
;MTTVRPETTQDIESIPGRHNNQAILQVINEKILERTDRRPFYIVNLNDIVNKHKHWVELMPRVKPFYAVKCNNTEPVVKTIAALGAGFDCSNSAEFQQVLTHGVGTDRIIYAHPCKDPQDIKRASEQGVDLMTFDNEYELVKIKNLYPDARLVLRIHPRVDKTSFHIGDTCFDSMAYQNTIRLCHEIFDEAKAIGYNFSLLDIGGGFPGYAVKGKPTFADVAKDINTALDEYFPKEENVVVIAEPGTYYVQSAFTLALRVIGKRVLRSAASDMDHEQSFLYYLNDGIHGSFFFTVLVDKAIPGFRVIKKKRYHNKMTTARPRITQDIERHPGRHNNQAILKVIQEKIMEEKDRRPFYIVNLDDIVNKHKHWVKLMPRVKPFYAVKCNNTEPVVKTIAALGAGFDCASSAEFQQVLNQGVGTDRIIYAHPCKDPQDIKRASEQGVDLMTFDNKYELIKIQSLFPDARLVLRICPQVNKGVYEYGEMYGCAVDQCKVLLEKAKEMTLVVVGVSFHIGGFCFDSMAYQNTIRLCREIFDEAKAIGYNFSLLDIGGGFPGYAVKGKPTFADVAKDINTALDEYFPKEENVVVIAEPGTYYVQSAFTLALRVIGKRVQRSAPSDKDPEQSYVYYLNDGMHGAFLFTMPSYVERLNAEFYVFKEKDKMPVYQSTLWGPTLSPTDLLVQNILLPELDIGDWLYVPNMGAYTTVLATSFNGIARPELFCLVSDEIKAGRGI
;
A
#
# COMPACT_ATOMS: atom_id res chain seq x y z
N MET A 1 1.75 14.58 -21.76
CA MET A 1 1.77 16.03 -21.52
C MET A 1 0.33 16.52 -21.54
N THR A 2 -0.26 16.75 -20.37
CA THR A 2 -1.48 17.55 -20.19
C THR A 2 -1.43 18.04 -18.75
N THR A 3 -1.04 19.30 -18.60
CA THR A 3 -0.87 19.99 -17.33
C THR A 3 -2.23 20.36 -16.75
N VAL A 4 -2.77 19.53 -15.85
CA VAL A 4 -3.80 20.00 -14.92
C VAL A 4 -3.09 20.84 -13.86
N ARG A 5 -3.25 22.16 -13.99
CA ARG A 5 -2.77 23.14 -13.00
C ARG A 5 -3.28 22.73 -11.61
N PRO A 6 -2.45 22.75 -10.55
CA PRO A 6 -2.97 22.65 -9.21
C PRO A 6 -3.79 23.92 -8.95
N GLU A 7 -5.09 23.79 -8.76
CA GLU A 7 -5.93 24.88 -8.29
C GLU A 7 -5.34 25.42 -6.99
N THR A 8 -5.05 26.72 -7.00
CA THR A 8 -4.55 27.48 -5.86
C THR A 8 -5.59 27.49 -4.75
N THR A 9 -5.16 27.28 -3.51
CA THR A 9 -5.93 27.19 -2.26
C THR A 9 -6.70 28.46 -1.86
N GLN A 10 -6.92 29.42 -2.76
CA GLN A 10 -7.66 30.65 -2.49
C GLN A 10 -9.18 30.51 -2.68
N ASP A 11 -9.68 29.61 -3.55
CA ASP A 11 -11.09 29.61 -3.98
C ASP A 11 -12.00 28.55 -3.34
N ILE A 12 -12.04 28.51 -2.01
CA ILE A 12 -13.06 27.74 -1.28
C ILE A 12 -13.78 28.70 -0.32
N GLU A 13 -14.86 29.31 -0.80
CA GLU A 13 -15.84 30.04 0.02
C GLU A 13 -17.10 29.20 0.23
N SER A 14 -17.61 29.27 1.46
CA SER A 14 -18.88 28.73 2.00
C SER A 14 -19.53 27.54 1.28
N ILE A 15 -19.15 26.33 1.68
CA ILE A 15 -19.82 25.07 1.33
C ILE A 15 -20.97 24.80 2.34
N PRO A 16 -22.20 24.49 1.89
CA PRO A 16 -23.25 23.94 2.74
C PRO A 16 -22.76 22.62 3.35
N GLY A 17 -22.60 22.58 4.68
CA GLY A 17 -21.90 21.51 5.42
C GLY A 17 -20.86 22.03 6.41
N ARG A 18 -20.40 23.29 6.25
CA ARG A 18 -19.54 23.97 7.24
C ARG A 18 -20.24 24.37 8.54
N HIS A 19 -21.56 24.24 8.62
CA HIS A 19 -22.36 24.73 9.74
C HIS A 19 -22.16 24.00 11.08
N ASN A 20 -21.30 22.97 11.15
CA ASN A 20 -21.02 22.23 12.38
C ASN A 20 -19.53 22.11 12.76
N ASN A 21 -18.67 22.99 12.22
CA ASN A 21 -17.23 22.89 12.51
C ASN A 21 -16.92 23.09 14.01
N GLN A 22 -17.68 23.93 14.73
CA GLN A 22 -17.48 24.11 16.17
C GLN A 22 -17.80 22.86 17.00
N ALA A 23 -18.89 22.15 16.70
CA ALA A 23 -19.25 20.93 17.42
C ALA A 23 -18.22 19.82 17.17
N ILE A 24 -17.80 19.64 15.91
CA ILE A 24 -16.74 18.67 15.56
C ILE A 24 -15.44 19.05 16.26
N LEU A 25 -15.02 20.32 16.20
CA LEU A 25 -13.81 20.81 16.88
C LEU A 25 -13.88 20.64 18.40
N GLN A 26 -15.06 20.85 19.01
CA GLN A 26 -15.26 20.60 20.43
C GLN A 26 -15.03 19.12 20.77
N VAL A 27 -15.63 18.21 20.01
CA VAL A 27 -15.41 16.76 20.21
C VAL A 27 -13.94 16.38 19.96
N ILE A 28 -13.28 16.98 18.96
CA ILE A 28 -11.83 16.79 18.75
C ILE A 28 -11.07 17.19 20.00
N ASN A 29 -11.33 18.39 20.54
CA ASN A 29 -10.63 18.91 21.72
C ASN A 29 -10.88 18.04 22.96
N GLU A 30 -12.12 17.63 23.20
CA GLU A 30 -12.47 16.71 24.29
C GLU A 30 -11.73 15.37 24.15
N LYS A 31 -11.76 14.76 22.95
CA LYS A 31 -11.09 13.47 22.70
C LYS A 31 -9.57 13.58 22.75
N ILE A 32 -8.97 14.70 22.36
CA ILE A 32 -7.52 14.93 22.52
C ILE A 32 -7.13 14.93 24.00
N LEU A 33 -7.99 15.44 24.90
CA LEU A 33 -7.73 15.47 26.34
C LEU A 33 -7.96 14.11 27.01
N GLU A 34 -8.99 13.36 26.60
CA GLU A 34 -9.31 12.04 27.16
C GLU A 34 -8.33 10.94 26.75
N ARG A 35 -7.80 10.99 25.52
CA ARG A 35 -7.02 9.89 24.95
C ARG A 35 -5.58 9.88 25.46
N THR A 36 -5.24 8.82 26.19
CA THR A 36 -3.87 8.57 26.66
C THR A 36 -2.98 7.93 25.61
N ASP A 37 -3.54 7.26 24.59
CA ASP A 37 -2.81 6.53 23.54
C ASP A 37 -2.26 7.43 22.42
N ARG A 38 -2.71 8.69 22.34
CA ARG A 38 -2.25 9.75 21.40
C ARG A 38 -2.15 9.31 19.92
N ARG A 39 -2.88 8.26 19.53
CA ARG A 39 -2.97 7.75 18.17
C ARG A 39 -3.84 8.66 17.29
N PRO A 40 -3.64 8.68 15.97
CA PRO A 40 -4.57 9.35 15.06
C PRO A 40 -5.96 8.73 15.18
N PHE A 41 -7.01 9.53 15.02
CA PHE A 41 -8.38 9.03 15.11
C PHE A 41 -9.32 9.80 14.19
N TYR A 42 -10.35 9.10 13.73
CA TYR A 42 -11.45 9.71 12.98
C TYR A 42 -12.58 10.14 13.91
N ILE A 43 -13.22 11.26 13.57
CA ILE A 43 -14.56 11.60 14.02
C ILE A 43 -15.51 11.42 12.85
N VAL A 44 -16.60 10.71 13.11
CA VAL A 44 -17.63 10.41 12.12
C VAL A 44 -18.90 11.17 12.48
N ASN A 45 -19.35 12.04 11.58
CA ASN A 45 -20.61 12.76 11.70
C ASN A 45 -21.74 11.97 11.02
N LEU A 46 -22.34 11.03 11.75
CA LEU A 46 -23.46 10.23 11.22
C LEU A 46 -24.69 11.07 10.83
N ASN A 47 -24.87 12.26 11.43
CA ASN A 47 -25.96 13.17 11.06
C ASN A 47 -25.78 13.73 9.63
N ASP A 48 -24.54 13.89 9.15
CA ASP A 48 -24.27 14.25 7.75
C ASP A 48 -24.83 13.18 6.79
N ILE A 49 -24.58 11.90 7.10
CA ILE A 49 -25.07 10.75 6.33
C ILE A 49 -26.62 10.73 6.33
N VAL A 50 -27.24 10.90 7.49
CA VAL A 50 -28.71 10.92 7.62
C VAL A 50 -29.33 12.09 6.83
N ASN A 51 -28.75 13.28 6.90
CA ASN A 51 -29.27 14.45 6.18
C ASN A 51 -29.11 14.30 4.67
N LYS A 52 -27.99 13.75 4.22
CA LYS A 52 -27.77 13.41 2.81
C LYS A 52 -28.75 12.36 2.32
N HIS A 53 -29.10 11.37 3.14
CA HIS A 53 -30.13 10.40 2.78
C HIS A 53 -31.49 11.07 2.57
N LYS A 54 -31.90 11.96 3.49
CA LYS A 54 -33.14 12.73 3.35
C LYS A 54 -33.13 13.58 2.08
N HIS A 55 -32.03 14.27 1.82
CA HIS A 55 -31.83 15.09 0.63
C HIS A 55 -31.85 14.26 -0.66
N TRP A 56 -31.30 13.05 -0.65
CA TRP A 56 -31.39 12.10 -1.76
C TRP A 56 -32.85 11.72 -2.05
N VAL A 57 -33.59 11.32 -1.02
CA VAL A 57 -35.00 10.91 -1.14
C VAL A 57 -35.88 12.06 -1.64
N GLU A 58 -35.58 13.29 -1.21
CA GLU A 58 -36.29 14.49 -1.65
C GLU A 58 -36.02 14.80 -3.14
N LEU A 59 -34.76 14.76 -3.56
CA LEU A 59 -34.38 15.16 -4.92
C LEU A 59 -34.50 14.05 -5.96
N MET A 60 -34.35 12.78 -5.58
CA MET A 60 -34.44 11.63 -6.49
C MET A 60 -35.38 10.55 -5.92
N PRO A 61 -36.67 10.85 -5.73
CA PRO A 61 -37.62 9.92 -5.10
C PRO A 61 -37.84 8.63 -5.90
N ARG A 62 -37.52 8.63 -7.20
CA ARG A 62 -37.62 7.47 -8.10
C ARG A 62 -36.38 6.56 -8.05
N VAL A 63 -35.25 7.04 -7.53
CA VAL A 63 -33.96 6.35 -7.59
C VAL A 63 -33.58 5.80 -6.22
N LYS A 64 -33.54 4.48 -6.07
CA LYS A 64 -33.19 3.83 -4.81
C LYS A 64 -31.67 3.85 -4.60
N PRO A 65 -31.16 4.36 -3.47
CA PRO A 65 -29.73 4.36 -3.21
C PRO A 65 -29.25 2.96 -2.81
N PHE A 66 -28.22 2.47 -3.49
CA PHE A 66 -27.46 1.27 -3.13
C PHE A 66 -26.05 1.71 -2.70
N TYR A 67 -25.78 1.69 -1.39
CA TYR A 67 -24.52 2.17 -0.87
C TYR A 67 -23.37 1.24 -1.27
N ALA A 68 -22.39 1.78 -1.99
CA ALA A 68 -21.18 1.06 -2.36
C ALA A 68 -20.29 0.86 -1.13
N VAL A 69 -20.28 -0.36 -0.57
CA VAL A 69 -19.59 -0.70 0.70
C VAL A 69 -18.09 -0.38 0.62
N LYS A 70 -17.49 -0.59 -0.55
CA LYS A 70 -16.11 -0.24 -0.90
C LYS A 70 -15.70 1.21 -0.59
N CYS A 71 -16.65 2.14 -0.52
CA CYS A 71 -16.35 3.55 -0.20
C CYS A 71 -15.97 3.75 1.27
N ASN A 72 -16.68 3.10 2.19
CA ASN A 72 -16.35 3.08 3.62
C ASN A 72 -17.15 1.96 4.31
N ASN A 73 -16.50 0.85 4.64
CA ASN A 73 -17.13 -0.31 5.25
C ASN A 73 -17.12 -0.28 6.79
N THR A 74 -16.94 0.88 7.42
CA THR A 74 -16.95 0.95 8.88
C THR A 74 -18.35 0.64 9.43
N GLU A 75 -18.41 -0.13 10.51
CA GLU A 75 -19.67 -0.59 11.11
C GLU A 75 -20.69 0.55 11.37
N PRO A 76 -20.31 1.73 11.91
CA PRO A 76 -21.27 2.81 12.13
C PRO A 76 -21.91 3.32 10.84
N VAL A 77 -21.18 3.33 9.72
CA VAL A 77 -21.70 3.76 8.40
C VAL A 77 -22.67 2.71 7.88
N VAL A 78 -22.23 1.46 7.77
CA VAL A 78 -23.05 0.36 7.22
C VAL A 78 -24.35 0.21 8.01
N LYS A 79 -24.28 0.25 9.35
CA LYS A 79 -25.44 0.18 10.23
C LYS A 79 -26.40 1.37 10.05
N THR A 80 -25.86 2.58 9.90
CA THR A 80 -26.68 3.79 9.67
C THR A 80 -27.41 3.72 8.34
N ILE A 81 -26.70 3.35 7.26
CA ILE A 81 -27.28 3.19 5.92
C ILE A 81 -28.35 2.08 5.91
N ALA A 82 -28.09 0.95 6.57
CA ALA A 82 -29.05 -0.15 6.68
C ALA A 82 -30.34 0.28 7.39
N ALA A 83 -30.21 1.04 8.49
CA ALA A 83 -31.34 1.58 9.23
C ALA A 83 -32.15 2.62 8.45
N LEU A 84 -31.52 3.32 7.50
CA LEU A 84 -32.18 4.26 6.58
C LEU A 84 -32.96 3.55 5.46
N GLY A 85 -32.85 2.23 5.33
CA GLY A 85 -33.61 1.45 4.36
C GLY A 85 -32.95 1.31 2.97
N ALA A 86 -31.77 1.90 2.77
CA ALA A 86 -31.02 1.82 1.50
C ALA A 86 -30.58 0.38 1.17
N GLY A 87 -30.28 0.14 -0.11
CA GLY A 87 -29.62 -1.07 -0.58
C GLY A 87 -28.10 -0.98 -0.47
N PHE A 88 -27.40 -2.04 -0.89
CA PHE A 88 -25.95 -2.14 -0.81
C PHE A 88 -25.36 -2.73 -2.08
N ASP A 89 -24.36 -2.05 -2.62
CA ASP A 89 -23.48 -2.55 -3.67
C ASP A 89 -22.22 -3.16 -3.02
N CYS A 90 -22.07 -4.47 -3.20
CA CYS A 90 -21.02 -5.30 -2.62
C CYS A 90 -20.09 -5.86 -3.71
N SER A 91 -18.82 -5.99 -3.37
CA SER A 91 -17.72 -6.36 -4.27
C SER A 91 -17.19 -7.78 -4.04
N ASN A 92 -17.58 -8.43 -2.95
CA ASN A 92 -17.23 -9.82 -2.62
C ASN A 92 -18.05 -10.30 -1.41
N SER A 93 -17.79 -11.55 -1.00
CA SER A 93 -18.52 -12.18 0.10
C SER A 93 -18.29 -11.57 1.48
N ALA A 94 -17.15 -10.93 1.73
CA ALA A 94 -16.94 -10.24 3.00
C ALA A 94 -17.89 -9.03 3.12
N GLU A 95 -18.05 -8.24 2.06
CA GLU A 95 -18.92 -7.07 2.05
C GLU A 95 -20.39 -7.44 2.22
N PHE A 96 -20.93 -8.41 1.46
CA PHE A 96 -22.33 -8.80 1.63
C PHE A 96 -22.58 -9.56 2.94
N GLN A 97 -21.64 -10.35 3.44
CA GLN A 97 -21.76 -10.98 4.77
C GLN A 97 -21.89 -9.91 5.86
N GLN A 98 -21.06 -8.86 5.81
CA GLN A 98 -21.15 -7.74 6.75
C GLN A 98 -22.53 -7.07 6.70
N VAL A 99 -23.03 -6.78 5.50
CA VAL A 99 -24.35 -6.17 5.30
C VAL A 99 -25.49 -7.04 5.85
N LEU A 100 -25.45 -8.35 5.57
CA LEU A 100 -26.42 -9.32 6.08
C LEU A 100 -26.45 -9.37 7.62
N THR A 101 -25.29 -9.26 8.28
CA THR A 101 -25.23 -9.26 9.76
C THR A 101 -25.95 -8.07 10.40
N HIS A 102 -26.21 -7.01 9.64
CA HIS A 102 -26.98 -5.85 10.09
C HIS A 102 -28.48 -5.92 9.73
N GLY A 103 -28.99 -7.10 9.37
CA GLY A 103 -30.42 -7.35 9.13
C GLY A 103 -30.93 -6.86 7.78
N VAL A 104 -30.03 -6.68 6.81
CA VAL A 104 -30.40 -6.30 5.45
C VAL A 104 -30.83 -7.55 4.67
N GLY A 105 -32.02 -7.53 4.06
CA GLY A 105 -32.49 -8.61 3.18
C GLY A 105 -31.66 -8.70 1.89
N THR A 106 -31.54 -9.91 1.34
CA THR A 106 -30.75 -10.17 0.13
C THR A 106 -31.30 -9.45 -1.11
N ASP A 107 -32.59 -9.12 -1.12
CA ASP A 107 -33.27 -8.32 -2.15
C ASP A 107 -32.72 -6.89 -2.27
N ARG A 108 -32.01 -6.43 -1.24
CA ARG A 108 -31.36 -5.11 -1.18
C ARG A 108 -29.85 -5.17 -1.39
N ILE A 109 -29.31 -6.28 -1.89
CA ILE A 109 -27.88 -6.46 -2.15
C ILE A 109 -27.66 -6.74 -3.64
N ILE A 110 -26.73 -6.00 -4.25
CA ILE A 110 -26.20 -6.30 -5.58
C ILE A 110 -24.72 -6.71 -5.46
N TYR A 111 -24.35 -7.83 -6.09
CA TYR A 111 -22.95 -8.22 -6.24
C TYR A 111 -22.39 -7.64 -7.54
N ALA A 112 -21.82 -6.42 -7.48
CA ALA A 112 -21.49 -5.64 -8.67
C ALA A 112 -20.02 -5.76 -9.16
N HIS A 113 -19.22 -6.66 -8.59
CA HIS A 113 -17.84 -6.86 -9.04
C HIS A 113 -17.79 -7.37 -10.49
N PRO A 114 -17.04 -6.74 -11.41
CA PRO A 114 -17.03 -7.11 -12.82
C PRO A 114 -16.25 -8.40 -13.11
N CYS A 115 -15.46 -8.87 -12.15
CA CYS A 115 -14.71 -10.14 -12.22
C CYS A 115 -14.82 -10.88 -10.88
N LYS A 116 -15.91 -11.63 -10.66
CA LYS A 116 -16.25 -12.23 -9.37
C LYS A 116 -15.37 -13.42 -9.05
N ASP A 117 -14.93 -13.59 -7.80
CA ASP A 117 -14.26 -14.84 -7.42
C ASP A 117 -15.26 -16.00 -7.51
N PRO A 118 -14.91 -17.15 -8.13
CA PRO A 118 -15.77 -18.33 -8.14
C PRO A 118 -16.31 -18.76 -6.77
N GLN A 119 -15.57 -18.55 -5.69
CA GLN A 119 -16.01 -18.86 -4.33
C GLN A 119 -17.02 -17.86 -3.79
N ASP A 120 -16.86 -16.59 -4.13
CA ASP A 120 -17.83 -15.55 -3.76
C ASP A 120 -19.17 -15.77 -4.46
N ILE A 121 -19.18 -16.23 -5.72
CA ILE A 121 -20.42 -16.61 -6.41
C ILE A 121 -21.11 -17.77 -5.70
N LYS A 122 -20.36 -18.79 -5.28
CA LYS A 122 -20.92 -19.93 -4.52
C LYS A 122 -21.51 -19.48 -3.19
N ARG A 123 -20.79 -18.64 -2.44
CA ARG A 123 -21.29 -18.06 -1.19
C ARG A 123 -22.55 -17.20 -1.40
N ALA A 124 -22.59 -16.41 -2.47
CA ALA A 124 -23.77 -15.63 -2.83
C ALA A 124 -24.98 -16.54 -3.15
N SER A 125 -24.75 -17.66 -3.82
CA SER A 125 -25.78 -18.70 -4.06
C SER A 125 -26.29 -19.33 -2.75
N GLU A 126 -25.37 -19.75 -1.87
CA GLU A 126 -25.71 -20.31 -0.55
C GLU A 126 -26.49 -19.33 0.34
N GLN A 127 -26.25 -18.02 0.19
CA GLN A 127 -26.87 -16.97 1.00
C GLN A 127 -28.09 -16.33 0.33
N GLY A 128 -28.40 -16.66 -0.92
CA GLY A 128 -29.53 -16.07 -1.65
C GLY A 128 -29.31 -14.64 -2.15
N VAL A 129 -28.06 -14.19 -2.29
CA VAL A 129 -27.71 -12.91 -2.94
C VAL A 129 -27.70 -13.13 -4.45
N ASP A 130 -28.86 -12.95 -5.08
CA ASP A 130 -29.11 -13.40 -6.45
C ASP A 130 -28.88 -12.33 -7.53
N LEU A 131 -28.82 -11.04 -7.19
CA LEU A 131 -28.65 -9.95 -8.15
C LEU A 131 -27.16 -9.68 -8.43
N MET A 132 -26.73 -9.86 -9.68
CA MET A 132 -25.33 -9.82 -10.07
C MET A 132 -25.10 -9.05 -11.37
N THR A 133 -24.01 -8.29 -11.44
CA THR A 133 -23.59 -7.66 -12.70
C THR A 133 -22.73 -8.59 -13.56
N PHE A 134 -22.70 -8.36 -14.87
CA PHE A 134 -21.71 -8.95 -15.77
C PHE A 134 -21.42 -7.99 -16.93
N ASP A 135 -20.23 -8.10 -17.54
CA ASP A 135 -19.82 -7.23 -18.66
C ASP A 135 -19.03 -7.99 -19.75
N ASN A 136 -18.89 -9.30 -19.62
CA ASN A 136 -18.21 -10.15 -20.60
C ASN A 136 -18.72 -11.60 -20.54
N GLU A 137 -18.50 -12.34 -21.63
CA GLU A 137 -18.98 -13.71 -21.81
C GLU A 137 -18.41 -14.69 -20.77
N TYR A 138 -17.11 -14.59 -20.44
CA TYR A 138 -16.48 -15.48 -19.46
C TYR A 138 -17.09 -15.33 -18.07
N GLU A 139 -17.40 -14.09 -17.68
CA GLU A 139 -18.10 -13.79 -16.43
C GLU A 139 -19.51 -14.37 -16.43
N LEU A 140 -20.24 -14.20 -17.54
CA LEU A 140 -21.61 -14.73 -17.70
C LEU A 140 -21.63 -16.26 -17.58
N VAL A 141 -20.75 -16.96 -18.30
CA VAL A 141 -20.63 -18.43 -18.25
C VAL A 141 -20.24 -18.89 -16.83
N LYS A 142 -19.31 -18.18 -16.18
CA LYS A 142 -18.91 -18.47 -14.80
C LYS A 142 -20.08 -18.34 -13.83
N ILE A 143 -20.86 -17.26 -13.91
CA ILE A 143 -22.06 -17.08 -13.08
C ILE A 143 -23.06 -18.19 -13.38
N LYS A 144 -23.37 -18.46 -14.66
CA LYS A 144 -24.34 -19.50 -15.03
C LYS A 144 -23.98 -20.88 -14.47
N ASN A 145 -22.71 -21.24 -14.47
CA ASN A 145 -22.23 -22.54 -13.99
C ASN A 145 -22.27 -22.67 -12.46
N LEU A 146 -22.12 -21.55 -11.72
CA LEU A 146 -21.99 -21.55 -10.26
C LEU A 146 -23.27 -21.12 -9.54
N TYR A 147 -24.09 -20.30 -10.19
CA TYR A 147 -25.39 -19.85 -9.71
C TYR A 147 -26.37 -19.67 -10.90
N PRO A 148 -26.96 -20.77 -11.39
CA PRO A 148 -27.77 -20.78 -12.61
C PRO A 148 -29.03 -19.89 -12.59
N ASP A 149 -29.53 -19.58 -11.41
CA ASP A 149 -30.77 -18.84 -11.14
C ASP A 149 -30.52 -17.36 -10.77
N ALA A 150 -29.26 -16.90 -10.81
CA ALA A 150 -28.92 -15.52 -10.53
C ALA A 150 -29.63 -14.55 -11.49
N ARG A 151 -30.15 -13.44 -10.95
CA ARG A 151 -30.67 -12.32 -11.73
C ARG A 151 -29.50 -11.47 -12.20
N LEU A 152 -29.48 -11.15 -13.49
CA LEU A 152 -28.33 -10.53 -14.12
C LEU A 152 -28.61 -9.08 -14.53
N VAL A 153 -27.62 -8.23 -14.29
CA VAL A 153 -27.59 -6.83 -14.74
C VAL A 153 -26.44 -6.67 -15.71
N LEU A 154 -26.75 -6.29 -16.96
CA LEU A 154 -25.73 -6.00 -17.97
C LEU A 154 -25.06 -4.67 -17.63
N ARG A 155 -23.75 -4.71 -17.38
CA ARG A 155 -22.95 -3.50 -17.14
C ARG A 155 -22.34 -3.01 -18.45
N ILE A 156 -22.53 -1.73 -18.74
CA ILE A 156 -21.97 -1.08 -19.91
C ILE A 156 -20.85 -0.12 -19.54
N HIS A 157 -19.93 0.12 -20.48
CA HIS A 157 -18.92 1.17 -20.36
C HIS A 157 -19.34 2.36 -21.22
N PRO A 158 -19.82 3.47 -20.60
CA PRO A 158 -20.26 4.62 -21.36
C PRO A 158 -19.05 5.25 -22.07
N ARG A 159 -19.07 5.33 -23.41
CA ARG A 159 -18.05 6.02 -24.21
C ARG A 159 -18.26 7.53 -24.11
N VAL A 160 -18.03 8.10 -22.93
CA VAL A 160 -18.14 9.54 -22.70
C VAL A 160 -16.73 10.09 -22.54
N ASP A 161 -16.39 11.09 -23.36
CA ASP A 161 -15.06 11.70 -23.33
C ASP A 161 -14.78 12.33 -21.97
N LYS A 162 -13.66 11.93 -21.33
CA LYS A 162 -13.06 12.53 -20.12
C LYS A 162 -13.82 12.36 -18.79
N THR A 163 -14.92 11.61 -18.72
CA THR A 163 -15.63 11.33 -17.46
C THR A 163 -15.47 9.87 -17.04
N SER A 164 -15.16 9.68 -15.76
CA SER A 164 -14.95 8.37 -15.17
C SER A 164 -15.95 8.19 -14.02
N PHE A 165 -16.65 7.07 -14.04
CA PHE A 165 -17.52 6.62 -12.94
C PHE A 165 -16.75 5.65 -12.01
N HIS A 166 -15.42 5.70 -12.00
CA HIS A 166 -14.57 4.82 -11.20
C HIS A 166 -14.47 5.25 -9.72
N ILE A 167 -13.95 4.36 -8.90
CA ILE A 167 -13.73 4.58 -7.46
C ILE A 167 -12.86 5.82 -7.23
N GLY A 168 -13.32 6.70 -6.34
CA GLY A 168 -12.61 7.92 -5.96
C GLY A 168 -12.87 9.11 -6.88
N ASP A 169 -13.54 8.92 -8.00
CA ASP A 169 -13.91 10.00 -8.91
C ASP A 169 -15.26 10.63 -8.52
N THR A 170 -15.39 11.92 -8.80
CA THR A 170 -16.66 12.66 -8.69
C THR A 170 -17.03 13.15 -10.09
N CYS A 171 -18.15 12.67 -10.61
CA CYS A 171 -18.68 13.09 -11.88
C CYS A 171 -19.53 14.36 -11.67
N PHE A 172 -18.95 15.50 -12.06
CA PHE A 172 -19.64 16.80 -12.08
C PHE A 172 -20.35 17.07 -13.41
N ASP A 173 -20.28 16.14 -14.36
CA ASP A 173 -20.86 16.29 -15.70
C ASP A 173 -22.24 15.62 -15.74
N SER A 174 -23.29 16.40 -15.55
CA SER A 174 -24.67 15.89 -15.60
C SER A 174 -25.06 15.38 -16.99
N MET A 175 -24.46 15.93 -18.06
CA MET A 175 -24.69 15.49 -19.44
C MET A 175 -24.19 14.06 -19.67
N ALA A 176 -23.12 13.65 -18.97
CA ALA A 176 -22.64 12.27 -19.01
C ALA A 176 -23.70 11.28 -18.51
N TYR A 177 -24.43 11.61 -17.44
CA TYR A 177 -25.53 10.77 -16.95
C TYR A 177 -26.69 10.76 -17.95
N GLN A 178 -27.12 11.91 -18.48
CA GLN A 178 -28.22 11.98 -19.45
C GLN A 178 -27.95 11.15 -20.69
N ASN A 179 -26.75 11.29 -21.27
CA ASN A 179 -26.33 10.51 -22.43
C ASN A 179 -26.27 9.01 -22.15
N THR A 180 -25.84 8.63 -20.95
CA THR A 180 -25.75 7.21 -20.56
C THR A 180 -27.14 6.62 -20.31
N ILE A 181 -28.07 7.38 -19.70
CA ILE A 181 -29.47 6.97 -19.52
C ILE A 181 -30.13 6.76 -20.88
N ARG A 182 -29.96 7.70 -21.82
CA ARG A 182 -30.46 7.56 -23.20
C ARG A 182 -29.92 6.30 -23.88
N LEU A 183 -28.61 6.04 -23.76
CA LEU A 183 -27.99 4.82 -24.29
C LEU A 183 -28.56 3.55 -23.64
N CYS A 184 -28.80 3.55 -22.32
CA CYS A 184 -29.44 2.44 -21.66
C CYS A 184 -30.86 2.18 -22.21
N HIS A 185 -31.62 3.21 -22.54
CA HIS A 185 -32.94 3.05 -23.14
C HIS A 185 -32.87 2.36 -24.52
N GLU A 186 -31.94 2.77 -25.38
CA GLU A 186 -31.67 2.09 -26.66
C GLU A 186 -31.35 0.60 -26.44
N ILE A 187 -30.56 0.28 -25.41
CA ILE A 187 -30.21 -1.10 -25.05
C ILE A 187 -31.42 -1.88 -24.52
N PHE A 188 -32.33 -1.25 -23.78
CA PHE A 188 -33.59 -1.88 -23.33
C PHE A 188 -34.45 -2.29 -24.53
N ASP A 189 -34.55 -1.43 -25.55
CA ASP A 189 -35.27 -1.73 -26.78
C ASP A 189 -34.62 -2.88 -27.57
N GLU A 190 -33.29 -2.85 -27.71
CA GLU A 190 -32.54 -3.94 -28.35
C GLU A 190 -32.73 -5.27 -27.60
N ALA A 191 -32.65 -5.24 -26.26
CA ALA A 191 -32.86 -6.41 -25.41
C ALA A 191 -34.27 -6.98 -25.59
N LYS A 192 -35.29 -6.12 -25.66
CA LYS A 192 -36.68 -6.51 -25.94
C LYS A 192 -36.85 -7.15 -27.31
N ALA A 193 -36.18 -6.63 -28.33
CA ALA A 193 -36.22 -7.19 -29.69
C ALA A 193 -35.67 -8.63 -29.76
N ILE A 194 -34.73 -8.99 -28.88
CA ILE A 194 -34.17 -10.35 -28.78
C ILE A 194 -34.81 -11.20 -27.66
N GLY A 195 -35.91 -10.73 -27.07
CA GLY A 195 -36.74 -11.51 -26.14
C GLY A 195 -36.42 -11.35 -24.65
N TYR A 196 -35.57 -10.40 -24.26
CA TYR A 196 -35.35 -10.07 -22.84
C TYR A 196 -36.31 -8.96 -22.38
N ASN A 197 -36.76 -9.05 -21.13
CA ASN A 197 -37.53 -7.99 -20.49
C ASN A 197 -36.72 -7.40 -19.34
N PHE A 198 -35.98 -6.33 -19.61
CA PHE A 198 -35.19 -5.65 -18.58
C PHE A 198 -36.12 -4.88 -17.63
N SER A 199 -35.89 -5.02 -16.32
CA SER A 199 -36.73 -4.43 -15.28
C SER A 199 -35.97 -3.56 -14.28
N LEU A 200 -34.65 -3.41 -14.46
CA LEU A 200 -33.77 -2.67 -13.55
C LEU A 200 -32.76 -1.85 -14.33
N LEU A 201 -32.66 -0.57 -13.97
CA LEU A 201 -31.65 0.36 -14.46
C LEU A 201 -30.77 0.79 -13.27
N ASP A 202 -29.47 0.52 -13.37
CA ASP A 202 -28.48 1.10 -12.46
C ASP A 202 -27.79 2.27 -13.17
N ILE A 203 -27.95 3.47 -12.62
CA ILE A 203 -27.34 4.69 -13.18
C ILE A 203 -25.91 4.95 -12.66
N GLY A 204 -25.36 4.02 -11.88
CA GLY A 204 -23.99 4.07 -11.37
C GLY A 204 -23.79 5.04 -10.22
N GLY A 205 -22.53 5.35 -9.94
CA GLY A 205 -22.09 6.21 -8.82
C GLY A 205 -21.43 7.52 -9.26
N GLY A 206 -20.61 8.11 -8.38
CA GLY A 206 -19.84 9.32 -8.71
C GLY A 206 -20.54 10.65 -8.37
N PHE A 207 -21.60 10.62 -7.57
CA PHE A 207 -22.33 11.82 -7.14
C PHE A 207 -21.49 12.70 -6.19
N PRO A 208 -21.56 14.04 -6.33
CA PRO A 208 -20.77 14.97 -5.51
C PRO A 208 -21.26 15.02 -4.06
N GLY A 209 -20.41 14.62 -3.11
CA GLY A 209 -20.73 14.66 -1.67
C GLY A 209 -20.56 16.02 -1.00
N TYR A 210 -20.09 17.04 -1.73
CA TYR A 210 -19.86 18.41 -1.27
C TYR A 210 -19.91 19.39 -2.44
N ALA A 211 -20.14 20.66 -2.16
CA ALA A 211 -20.15 21.71 -3.19
C ALA A 211 -18.71 22.12 -3.56
N VAL A 212 -18.44 22.21 -4.87
CA VAL A 212 -17.19 22.76 -5.42
C VAL A 212 -17.52 24.02 -6.21
N LYS A 213 -16.84 25.13 -5.92
CA LYS A 213 -17.06 26.42 -6.59
C LYS A 213 -16.89 26.26 -8.10
N GLY A 214 -17.86 26.73 -8.87
CA GLY A 214 -17.84 26.65 -10.34
C GLY A 214 -18.12 25.26 -10.92
N LYS A 215 -18.55 24.29 -10.10
CA LYS A 215 -19.02 22.97 -10.54
C LYS A 215 -20.50 22.78 -10.20
N PRO A 216 -21.25 21.98 -10.98
CA PRO A 216 -22.61 21.59 -10.64
C PRO A 216 -22.71 20.97 -9.24
N THR A 217 -23.76 21.32 -8.52
CA THR A 217 -24.10 20.71 -7.23
C THR A 217 -24.80 19.37 -7.43
N PHE A 218 -24.97 18.60 -6.35
CA PHE A 218 -25.81 17.41 -6.38
C PHE A 218 -27.24 17.70 -6.86
N ALA A 219 -27.81 18.87 -6.49
CA ALA A 219 -29.15 19.24 -6.90
C ALA A 219 -29.26 19.48 -8.41
N ASP A 220 -28.23 20.11 -9.01
CA ASP A 220 -28.17 20.31 -10.45
C ASP A 220 -28.08 18.96 -11.20
N VAL A 221 -27.19 18.08 -10.74
CA VAL A 221 -27.03 16.73 -11.31
C VAL A 221 -28.31 15.90 -11.16
N ALA A 222 -28.97 15.94 -10.00
CA ALA A 222 -30.21 15.23 -9.74
C ALA A 222 -31.36 15.70 -10.65
N LYS A 223 -31.47 17.02 -10.88
CA LYS A 223 -32.47 17.59 -11.78
C LYS A 223 -32.30 17.06 -13.21
N ASP A 224 -31.07 17.06 -13.70
CA ASP A 224 -30.76 16.61 -15.06
C ASP A 224 -30.98 15.11 -15.24
N ILE A 225 -30.65 14.31 -14.22
CA ILE A 225 -30.94 12.87 -14.18
C ILE A 225 -32.45 12.60 -14.17
N ASN A 226 -33.21 13.27 -13.30
CA ASN A 226 -34.67 13.09 -13.26
C ASN A 226 -35.32 13.45 -14.61
N THR A 227 -34.84 14.52 -15.26
CA THR A 227 -35.32 14.91 -16.58
C THR A 227 -35.10 13.79 -17.61
N ALA A 228 -33.90 13.20 -17.64
CA ALA A 228 -33.60 12.07 -18.53
C ALA A 228 -34.40 10.80 -18.16
N LEU A 229 -34.63 10.53 -16.87
CA LEU A 229 -35.45 9.40 -16.44
C LEU A 229 -36.93 9.59 -16.77
N ASP A 230 -37.45 10.82 -16.75
CA ASP A 230 -38.83 11.11 -17.15
C ASP A 230 -38.99 10.98 -18.68
N GLU A 231 -37.97 11.33 -19.46
CA GLU A 231 -37.97 11.22 -20.93
C GLU A 231 -37.81 9.77 -21.41
N TYR A 232 -36.84 9.03 -20.88
CA TYR A 232 -36.43 7.73 -21.41
C TYR A 232 -36.90 6.53 -20.59
N PHE A 233 -37.32 6.70 -19.34
CA PHE A 233 -37.81 5.61 -18.50
C PHE A 233 -39.04 6.08 -17.71
N PRO A 234 -40.15 6.44 -18.39
CA PRO A 234 -41.33 6.99 -17.72
C PRO A 234 -41.92 6.00 -16.70
N LYS A 235 -42.65 6.52 -15.70
CA LYS A 235 -43.07 5.75 -14.50
C LYS A 235 -43.94 4.53 -14.85
N GLU A 236 -44.63 4.60 -15.98
CA GLU A 236 -45.53 3.58 -16.51
C GLU A 236 -44.79 2.30 -16.96
N GLU A 237 -43.49 2.38 -17.25
CA GLU A 237 -42.68 1.25 -17.72
C GLU A 237 -42.28 0.26 -16.61
N ASN A 238 -42.59 0.56 -15.34
CA ASN A 238 -42.27 -0.29 -14.18
C ASN A 238 -40.78 -0.69 -14.04
N VAL A 239 -39.86 0.12 -14.59
CA VAL A 239 -38.42 -0.09 -14.44
C VAL A 239 -37.97 0.42 -13.06
N VAL A 240 -37.31 -0.44 -12.29
CA VAL A 240 -36.69 -0.06 -11.01
C VAL A 240 -35.37 0.66 -11.27
N VAL A 241 -35.25 1.90 -10.79
CA VAL A 241 -34.00 2.67 -10.94
C VAL A 241 -33.22 2.66 -9.63
N ILE A 242 -31.95 2.28 -9.69
CA ILE A 242 -31.00 2.28 -8.58
C ILE A 242 -29.76 3.12 -8.92
N ALA A 243 -29.00 3.51 -7.90
CA ALA A 243 -27.72 4.20 -8.06
C ALA A 243 -26.73 3.82 -6.96
N GLU A 244 -25.43 4.08 -7.16
CA GLU A 244 -24.33 3.76 -6.24
C GLU A 244 -23.74 5.01 -5.51
N PRO A 245 -24.47 5.74 -4.64
CA PRO A 245 -24.02 7.00 -4.05
C PRO A 245 -23.04 6.88 -2.87
N GLY A 246 -22.05 5.99 -2.97
CA GLY A 246 -21.07 5.76 -1.91
C GLY A 246 -20.32 7.02 -1.48
N THR A 247 -19.64 7.68 -2.44
CA THR A 247 -18.89 8.94 -2.20
C THR A 247 -19.78 10.04 -1.64
N TYR A 248 -20.99 10.22 -2.20
CA TYR A 248 -21.95 11.23 -1.75
C TYR A 248 -22.19 11.16 -0.24
N TYR A 249 -22.48 9.96 0.27
CA TYR A 249 -22.74 9.75 1.69
C TYR A 249 -21.56 10.09 2.60
N VAL A 250 -20.37 9.58 2.30
CA VAL A 250 -19.27 9.54 3.29
C VAL A 250 -18.20 10.62 3.11
N GLN A 251 -18.11 11.28 1.96
CA GLN A 251 -16.98 12.16 1.63
C GLN A 251 -16.77 13.33 2.62
N SER A 252 -17.84 13.92 3.15
CA SER A 252 -17.76 14.99 4.18
C SER A 252 -18.11 14.52 5.59
N ALA A 253 -18.39 13.23 5.78
CA ALA A 253 -18.83 12.69 7.07
C ALA A 253 -17.66 12.39 8.02
N PHE A 254 -16.42 12.37 7.52
CA PHE A 254 -15.23 11.97 8.28
C PHE A 254 -14.26 13.13 8.45
N THR A 255 -13.77 13.30 9.68
CA THR A 255 -12.66 14.22 10.01
C THR A 255 -11.54 13.45 10.67
N LEU A 256 -10.33 13.50 10.11
CA LEU A 256 -9.15 12.86 10.67
C LEU A 256 -8.40 13.85 11.59
N ALA A 257 -8.25 13.49 12.86
CA ALA A 257 -7.45 14.24 13.83
C ALA A 257 -6.04 13.64 13.90
N LEU A 258 -5.03 14.51 13.72
CA LEU A 258 -3.61 14.14 13.66
C LEU A 258 -2.79 14.97 14.63
N ARG A 259 -1.62 14.44 14.99
CA ARG A 259 -0.66 15.11 15.86
C ARG A 259 0.69 15.25 15.16
N VAL A 260 1.31 16.41 15.38
CA VAL A 260 2.73 16.62 15.09
C VAL A 260 3.56 15.92 16.18
N ILE A 261 4.37 14.94 15.79
CA ILE A 261 5.23 14.15 16.69
C ILE A 261 6.71 14.53 16.60
N GLY A 262 7.06 15.30 15.57
CA GLY A 262 8.41 15.78 15.36
C GLY A 262 8.44 16.93 14.36
N LYS A 263 9.55 17.67 14.35
CA LYS A 263 9.81 18.69 13.34
C LYS A 263 11.30 18.78 13.04
N ARG A 264 11.64 19.28 11.86
CA ARG A 264 13.01 19.56 11.41
C ARG A 264 13.04 20.89 10.66
N VAL A 265 14.18 21.58 10.72
CA VAL A 265 14.42 22.79 9.90
C VAL A 265 14.96 22.37 8.54
N LEU A 266 14.38 22.88 7.46
CA LEU A 266 14.90 22.71 6.10
C LEU A 266 15.76 23.93 5.72
N ARG A 267 16.89 23.72 5.04
CA ARG A 267 17.67 24.83 4.47
C ARG A 267 16.99 25.33 3.19
N SER A 268 16.88 26.65 3.05
CA SER A 268 16.64 27.29 1.75
C SER A 268 17.86 27.01 0.86
N ALA A 269 17.62 26.53 -0.37
CA ALA A 269 18.67 26.32 -1.36
C ALA A 269 19.06 27.61 -2.14
N ALA A 270 18.59 28.78 -1.71
CA ALA A 270 18.93 30.04 -2.37
C ALA A 270 19.27 31.14 -1.36
N SER A 271 20.43 31.74 -1.59
CA SER A 271 20.73 33.14 -1.27
C SER A 271 19.64 34.03 -1.84
N ASP A 272 18.87 34.69 -0.99
CA ASP A 272 18.41 36.07 -1.17
C ASP A 272 17.60 36.48 0.07
N MET A 273 17.60 37.77 0.32
CA MET A 273 17.12 38.42 1.54
C MET A 273 15.63 38.14 1.80
N ASP A 274 15.32 37.11 2.59
CA ASP A 274 14.21 37.10 3.56
C ASP A 274 14.28 35.86 4.46
N HIS A 275 14.15 36.07 5.78
CA HIS A 275 14.38 35.09 6.85
C HIS A 275 13.26 34.03 7.02
N GLU A 276 12.66 33.51 5.95
CA GLU A 276 11.62 32.48 6.11
C GLU A 276 12.20 31.08 6.39
N GLN A 277 12.26 30.73 7.68
CA GLN A 277 12.64 29.40 8.13
C GLN A 277 11.58 28.37 7.69
N SER A 278 12.00 27.41 6.84
CA SER A 278 11.14 26.30 6.41
C SER A 278 11.19 25.14 7.40
N PHE A 279 10.04 24.50 7.65
CA PHE A 279 9.93 23.34 8.55
C PHE A 279 9.39 22.12 7.83
N LEU A 280 9.96 20.95 8.16
CA LEU A 280 9.40 19.64 7.88
C LEU A 280 8.72 19.14 9.17
N TYR A 281 7.44 18.77 9.10
CA TYR A 281 6.70 18.20 10.24
C TYR A 281 6.47 16.71 10.04
N TYR A 282 6.64 15.96 11.12
CA TYR A 282 6.29 14.55 11.19
C TYR A 282 4.94 14.41 11.86
N LEU A 283 4.01 13.71 11.19
CA LEU A 283 2.68 13.41 11.69
C LEU A 283 2.64 11.95 12.18
N ASN A 284 1.75 11.65 13.13
CA ASN A 284 1.52 10.29 13.62
C ASN A 284 0.67 9.41 12.68
N ASP A 285 0.53 9.80 11.42
CA ASP A 285 -0.13 9.05 10.35
C ASP A 285 0.46 9.45 8.98
N GLY A 286 0.29 8.62 7.96
CA GLY A 286 0.96 8.79 6.67
C GLY A 286 0.31 8.06 5.50
N ILE A 287 1.08 7.92 4.40
CA ILE A 287 0.59 7.43 3.10
C ILE A 287 0.15 5.95 3.14
N HIS A 288 0.75 5.16 4.04
CA HIS A 288 0.36 3.77 4.27
C HIS A 288 -0.66 3.62 5.40
N GLY A 289 -1.14 4.74 5.95
CA GLY A 289 -2.27 4.81 6.87
C GLY A 289 -3.45 5.52 6.20
N SER A 290 -3.83 6.69 6.71
CA SER A 290 -5.07 7.38 6.28
C SER A 290 -4.95 8.22 4.99
N PHE A 291 -3.75 8.44 4.46
CA PHE A 291 -3.55 9.38 3.35
C PHE A 291 -3.34 8.66 2.01
N PHE A 292 -4.23 8.89 1.04
CA PHE A 292 -4.02 8.39 -0.33
C PHE A 292 -3.21 9.38 -1.17
N PHE A 293 -3.67 10.65 -1.29
CA PHE A 293 -2.90 11.73 -1.92
C PHE A 293 -3.33 13.10 -1.37
N THR A 294 -2.36 13.85 -0.81
CA THR A 294 -2.49 15.24 -0.33
C THR A 294 -3.18 15.41 1.03
N VAL A 295 -2.58 16.22 1.91
CA VAL A 295 -3.22 16.77 3.11
C VAL A 295 -4.02 18.00 2.71
N LEU A 296 -5.33 17.99 2.93
CA LEU A 296 -6.16 19.20 2.88
C LEU A 296 -6.07 19.86 4.27
N VAL A 297 -5.57 21.08 4.34
CA VAL A 297 -5.42 21.83 5.60
C VAL A 297 -6.44 22.96 5.62
N ASP A 298 -7.08 23.17 6.76
CA ASP A 298 -8.05 24.25 6.97
C ASP A 298 -7.36 25.63 6.89
N LYS A 299 -8.11 26.62 6.38
CA LYS A 299 -7.75 28.05 6.30
C LYS A 299 -7.59 28.71 7.68
N ALA A 300 -7.83 27.97 8.77
CA ALA A 300 -7.69 28.46 10.15
C ALA A 300 -6.25 28.67 10.61
N ILE A 301 -5.24 28.22 9.85
CA ILE A 301 -3.83 28.56 10.10
C ILE A 301 -3.49 29.81 9.29
N PRO A 302 -3.36 31.00 9.91
CA PRO A 302 -3.01 32.22 9.20
C PRO A 302 -1.66 32.04 8.47
N GLY A 303 -1.62 32.38 7.19
CA GLY A 303 -0.38 32.32 6.40
C GLY A 303 0.06 30.93 5.93
N PHE A 304 -0.72 29.87 6.17
CA PHE A 304 -0.38 28.53 5.65
C PHE A 304 -0.32 28.51 4.12
N ARG A 305 0.83 28.12 3.57
CA ARG A 305 1.05 27.94 2.13
C ARG A 305 1.78 26.61 1.92
N VAL A 306 1.26 25.76 1.04
CA VAL A 306 2.01 24.58 0.57
C VAL A 306 3.04 25.06 -0.44
N ILE A 307 4.29 25.25 0.01
CA ILE A 307 5.37 25.85 -0.79
C ILE A 307 5.80 24.93 -1.96
N LYS A 308 5.69 23.60 -1.80
CA LYS A 308 6.05 22.65 -2.86
C LYS A 308 5.28 21.33 -2.72
N LYS A 309 4.39 21.04 -3.67
CA LYS A 309 3.87 19.66 -3.86
C LYS A 309 4.90 18.87 -4.69
N LYS A 310 5.73 18.05 -4.05
CA LYS A 310 6.39 16.94 -4.77
C LYS A 310 5.30 15.92 -5.09
N ARG A 311 4.62 16.09 -6.22
CA ARG A 311 3.80 15.02 -6.81
C ARG A 311 4.79 13.93 -7.21
N TYR A 312 4.77 12.80 -6.53
CA TYR A 312 5.29 11.55 -7.09
C TYR A 312 4.44 11.26 -8.33
N HIS A 313 4.87 11.77 -9.49
CA HIS A 313 4.23 11.43 -10.74
C HIS A 313 4.62 10.00 -11.05
N ASN A 314 3.67 9.09 -10.89
CA ASN A 314 3.68 7.81 -11.57
C ASN A 314 3.65 8.10 -13.07
N LYS A 315 4.81 8.34 -13.70
CA LYS A 315 4.92 8.00 -15.11
C LYS A 315 4.77 6.49 -15.15
N MET A 316 3.57 5.99 -15.47
CA MET A 316 3.42 4.66 -16.02
C MET A 316 4.30 4.65 -17.27
N THR A 317 5.50 4.10 -17.12
CA THR A 317 6.40 3.86 -18.23
C THR A 317 5.83 2.71 -19.04
N THR A 318 5.75 2.90 -20.35
CA THR A 318 5.31 1.88 -21.31
C THR A 318 6.38 0.81 -21.54
N ALA A 319 7.30 0.61 -20.58
CA ALA A 319 8.40 -0.32 -20.75
C ALA A 319 7.82 -1.74 -20.84
N ARG A 320 8.15 -2.45 -21.92
CA ARG A 320 7.76 -3.84 -22.12
C ARG A 320 8.48 -4.68 -21.05
N PRO A 321 7.76 -5.40 -20.17
CA PRO A 321 8.38 -6.43 -19.34
C PRO A 321 9.09 -7.41 -20.29
N ARG A 322 10.40 -7.60 -20.13
CA ARG A 322 11.12 -8.60 -20.91
C ARG A 322 10.74 -9.96 -20.37
N ILE A 323 10.13 -10.78 -21.21
CA ILE A 323 10.23 -12.23 -21.06
C ILE A 323 11.67 -12.57 -21.38
N THR A 324 12.42 -13.04 -20.39
CA THR A 324 13.64 -13.78 -20.67
C THR A 324 13.22 -15.09 -21.35
N GLN A 325 13.20 -15.08 -22.69
CA GLN A 325 13.17 -16.31 -23.49
C GLN A 325 14.47 -17.12 -23.36
N ASP A 326 15.47 -16.60 -22.63
CA ASP A 326 16.61 -17.36 -22.11
C ASP A 326 16.13 -18.32 -21.00
N ILE A 327 15.37 -19.34 -21.40
CA ILE A 327 15.00 -20.50 -20.58
C ILE A 327 16.23 -21.39 -20.32
N GLU A 328 17.36 -21.13 -20.99
CA GLU A 328 18.62 -21.78 -20.67
C GLU A 328 19.23 -21.22 -19.37
N ARG A 329 19.06 -22.00 -18.31
CA ARG A 329 19.88 -21.99 -17.07
C ARG A 329 19.77 -20.72 -16.21
N HIS A 330 18.56 -20.26 -15.93
CA HIS A 330 18.34 -19.40 -14.76
C HIS A 330 18.46 -20.21 -13.45
N PRO A 331 19.28 -19.78 -12.47
CA PRO A 331 19.51 -20.52 -11.21
C PRO A 331 18.22 -20.78 -10.39
N GLY A 332 17.15 -20.02 -10.64
CA GLY A 332 15.87 -20.15 -9.94
C GLY A 332 15.01 -21.36 -10.33
N ARG A 333 15.23 -21.99 -11.50
CA ARG A 333 14.43 -23.15 -11.92
C ARG A 333 14.89 -24.46 -11.29
N HIS A 334 16.18 -24.56 -10.93
CA HIS A 334 16.77 -25.82 -10.43
C HIS A 334 16.72 -26.00 -8.91
N ASN A 335 16.48 -24.94 -8.13
CA ASN A 335 16.41 -25.02 -6.66
C ASN A 335 14.99 -25.03 -6.08
N ASN A 336 13.94 -25.10 -6.92
CA ASN A 336 12.56 -24.85 -6.48
C ASN A 336 11.61 -26.05 -6.54
N GLN A 337 12.10 -27.27 -6.77
CA GLN A 337 11.21 -28.45 -6.81
C GLN A 337 10.42 -28.65 -5.51
N ALA A 338 11.04 -28.38 -4.34
CA ALA A 338 10.35 -28.45 -3.06
C ALA A 338 9.24 -27.40 -2.94
N ILE A 339 9.51 -26.14 -3.34
CA ILE A 339 8.50 -25.08 -3.35
C ILE A 339 7.36 -25.43 -4.30
N LEU A 340 7.67 -25.85 -5.54
CA LEU A 340 6.66 -26.23 -6.53
C LEU A 340 5.81 -27.42 -6.07
N LYS A 341 6.43 -28.40 -5.41
CA LYS A 341 5.71 -29.55 -4.82
C LYS A 341 4.74 -29.10 -3.73
N VAL A 342 5.16 -28.21 -2.83
CA VAL A 342 4.27 -27.67 -1.79
C VAL A 342 3.15 -26.84 -2.41
N ILE A 343 3.44 -26.00 -3.42
CA ILE A 343 2.39 -25.28 -4.16
C ILE A 343 1.40 -26.29 -4.77
N GLN A 344 1.88 -27.40 -5.36
CA GLN A 344 1.03 -28.46 -5.89
C GLN A 344 0.15 -29.09 -4.82
N GLU A 345 0.75 -29.49 -3.70
CA GLU A 345 0.04 -30.09 -2.56
C GLU A 345 -1.05 -29.14 -2.06
N LYS A 346 -0.74 -27.85 -1.87
CA LYS A 346 -1.71 -26.85 -1.39
C LYS A 346 -2.83 -26.59 -2.39
N ILE A 347 -2.52 -26.48 -3.67
CA ILE A 347 -3.53 -26.35 -4.73
C ILE A 347 -4.49 -27.56 -4.75
N MET A 348 -3.99 -28.76 -4.43
CA MET A 348 -4.78 -29.99 -4.44
C MET A 348 -5.56 -30.23 -3.12
N GLU A 349 -5.05 -29.76 -1.99
CA GLU A 349 -5.68 -29.84 -0.67
C GLU A 349 -6.92 -28.93 -0.54
N GLU A 350 -6.95 -27.83 -1.29
CA GLU A 350 -7.77 -26.68 -0.94
C GLU A 350 -9.25 -26.75 -1.35
N LYS A 351 -10.13 -26.71 -0.33
CA LYS A 351 -11.54 -26.29 -0.46
C LYS A 351 -11.67 -24.76 -0.61
N ASP A 352 -10.66 -23.99 -0.20
CA ASP A 352 -10.59 -22.52 -0.21
C ASP A 352 -9.45 -22.06 -1.14
N ARG A 353 -9.65 -21.14 -2.09
CA ARG A 353 -8.79 -20.95 -3.28
C ARG A 353 -8.10 -19.58 -3.26
N ARG A 354 -7.70 -19.16 -2.06
CA ARG A 354 -7.10 -17.86 -1.77
C ARG A 354 -5.62 -17.83 -2.20
N PRO A 355 -5.05 -16.64 -2.46
CA PRO A 355 -3.61 -16.53 -2.69
C PRO A 355 -2.84 -16.94 -1.42
N PHE A 356 -1.64 -17.47 -1.58
CA PHE A 356 -0.80 -17.87 -0.44
C PHE A 356 0.69 -17.74 -0.74
N TYR A 357 1.48 -17.57 0.32
CA TYR A 357 2.94 -17.61 0.27
C TYR A 357 3.48 -18.97 0.66
N ILE A 358 4.52 -19.41 -0.04
CA ILE A 358 5.47 -20.40 0.48
C ILE A 358 6.67 -19.64 1.06
N VAL A 359 7.00 -19.92 2.32
CA VAL A 359 8.09 -19.28 3.07
C VAL A 359 9.20 -20.30 3.30
N ASN A 360 10.31 -20.18 2.57
CA ASN A 360 11.47 -21.03 2.71
C ASN A 360 12.41 -20.52 3.82
N LEU A 361 12.29 -21.07 5.04
CA LEU A 361 13.11 -20.66 6.18
C LEU A 361 14.59 -21.06 6.01
N ASP A 362 14.89 -22.09 5.22
CA ASP A 362 16.27 -22.48 4.93
C ASP A 362 17.02 -21.38 4.19
N ASP A 363 16.35 -20.62 3.31
CA ASP A 363 16.96 -19.47 2.64
C ASP A 363 17.42 -18.43 3.67
N ILE A 364 16.57 -18.10 4.66
CA ILE A 364 16.89 -17.15 5.73
C ILE A 364 18.12 -17.62 6.53
N VAL A 365 18.17 -18.90 6.91
CA VAL A 365 19.31 -19.48 7.63
C VAL A 365 20.58 -19.44 6.77
N ASN A 366 20.49 -19.77 5.48
CA ASN A 366 21.63 -19.73 4.57
C ASN A 366 22.13 -18.30 4.33
N LYS A 367 21.23 -17.31 4.25
CA LYS A 367 21.61 -15.89 4.22
C LYS A 367 22.33 -15.47 5.50
N HIS A 368 21.89 -15.92 6.67
CA HIS A 368 22.59 -15.65 7.92
C HIS A 368 24.02 -16.22 7.91
N LYS A 369 24.19 -17.50 7.56
CA LYS A 369 25.51 -18.13 7.44
C LYS A 369 26.40 -17.39 6.46
N HIS A 370 25.85 -17.02 5.31
CA HIS A 370 26.56 -16.30 4.27
C HIS A 370 27.02 -14.91 4.75
N TRP A 371 26.16 -14.20 5.48
CA TRP A 371 26.49 -12.93 6.12
C TRP A 371 27.65 -13.09 7.11
N VAL A 372 27.54 -14.02 8.07
CA VAL A 372 28.57 -14.24 9.10
C VAL A 372 29.91 -14.61 8.47
N LYS A 373 29.89 -15.43 7.40
CA LYS A 373 31.09 -15.80 6.65
C LYS A 373 31.74 -14.61 5.94
N LEU A 374 30.95 -13.76 5.28
CA LEU A 374 31.46 -12.69 4.44
C LEU A 374 31.75 -11.38 5.18
N MET A 375 31.04 -11.09 6.26
CA MET A 375 31.23 -9.88 7.08
C MET A 375 31.35 -10.24 8.56
N PRO A 376 32.39 -10.98 8.95
CA PRO A 376 32.53 -11.52 10.31
C PRO A 376 32.66 -10.45 11.39
N ARG A 377 33.01 -9.21 11.02
CA ARG A 377 33.11 -8.05 11.92
C ARG A 377 31.78 -7.32 12.12
N VAL A 378 30.78 -7.57 11.26
CA VAL A 378 29.54 -6.78 11.19
C VAL A 378 28.37 -7.60 11.70
N LYS A 379 27.82 -7.20 12.85
CA LYS A 379 26.66 -7.89 13.44
C LYS A 379 25.38 -7.47 12.72
N PRO A 380 24.58 -8.41 12.18
CA PRO A 380 23.33 -8.07 11.52
C PRO A 380 22.24 -7.74 12.55
N PHE A 381 21.59 -6.59 12.40
CA PHE A 381 20.36 -6.21 13.08
C PHE A 381 19.22 -6.22 12.05
N TYR A 382 18.38 -7.25 12.07
CA TYR A 382 17.33 -7.42 11.07
C TYR A 382 16.31 -6.28 11.14
N ALA A 383 16.07 -5.61 10.01
CA ALA A 383 15.10 -4.52 9.92
C ALA A 383 13.65 -5.07 9.88
N VAL A 384 12.97 -5.06 11.03
CA VAL A 384 11.63 -5.69 11.22
C VAL A 384 10.58 -5.14 10.25
N LYS A 385 10.63 -3.83 9.96
CA LYS A 385 9.81 -3.15 8.95
C LYS A 385 9.83 -3.76 7.55
N CYS A 386 10.82 -4.61 7.24
CA CYS A 386 10.92 -5.29 5.94
C CYS A 386 9.94 -6.45 5.80
N ASN A 387 9.84 -7.29 6.84
CA ASN A 387 8.90 -8.40 6.96
C ASN A 387 8.77 -8.82 8.43
N ASN A 388 7.67 -8.43 9.08
CA ASN A 388 7.44 -8.68 10.49
C ASN A 388 6.63 -9.95 10.77
N THR A 389 6.59 -10.90 9.84
CA THR A 389 5.87 -12.17 10.06
C THR A 389 6.54 -12.98 11.16
N GLU A 390 5.73 -13.64 12.01
CA GLU A 390 6.25 -14.40 13.14
C GLU A 390 7.30 -15.45 12.75
N PRO A 391 7.13 -16.25 11.66
CA PRO A 391 8.15 -17.21 11.25
C PRO A 391 9.52 -16.57 10.97
N VAL A 392 9.55 -15.38 10.38
CA VAL A 392 10.78 -14.63 10.09
C VAL A 392 11.43 -14.16 11.39
N VAL A 393 10.69 -13.41 12.22
CA VAL A 393 11.23 -12.82 13.46
C VAL A 393 11.75 -13.92 14.39
N LYS A 394 11.00 -15.02 14.53
CA LYS A 394 11.40 -16.18 15.35
C LYS A 394 12.66 -16.86 14.82
N THR A 395 12.77 -17.05 13.51
CA THR A 395 13.96 -17.67 12.88
C THR A 395 15.19 -16.81 13.07
N ILE A 396 15.09 -15.50 12.82
CA ILE A 396 16.19 -14.54 13.02
C ILE A 396 16.61 -14.46 14.49
N ALA A 397 15.65 -14.48 15.42
CA ALA A 397 15.92 -14.46 16.85
C ALA A 397 16.72 -15.70 17.29
N ALA A 398 16.33 -16.88 16.79
CA ALA A 398 17.00 -18.16 17.05
C ALA A 398 18.43 -18.21 16.46
N LEU A 399 18.67 -17.51 15.35
CA LEU A 399 20.00 -17.36 14.75
C LEU A 399 20.93 -16.42 15.52
N GLY A 400 20.44 -15.73 16.56
CA GLY A 400 21.28 -14.86 17.40
C GLY A 400 21.51 -13.44 16.83
N ALA A 401 20.89 -13.07 15.71
CA ALA A 401 21.00 -11.72 15.15
C ALA A 401 20.32 -10.66 16.06
N GLY A 402 20.66 -9.39 15.84
CA GLY A 402 19.96 -8.26 16.44
C GLY A 402 18.72 -7.84 15.63
N PHE A 403 18.04 -6.78 16.05
CA PHE A 403 16.85 -6.24 15.40
C PHE A 403 16.85 -4.71 15.34
N ASP A 404 16.68 -4.18 14.14
CA ASP A 404 16.35 -2.77 13.88
C ASP A 404 14.83 -2.62 13.89
N CYS A 405 14.33 -1.90 14.90
CA CYS A 405 12.92 -1.61 15.11
C CYS A 405 12.63 -0.13 14.85
N ALA A 406 11.48 0.15 14.24
CA ALA A 406 11.01 1.48 13.88
C ALA A 406 9.81 1.98 14.71
N SER A 407 9.23 1.14 15.57
CA SER A 407 8.13 1.50 16.46
C SER A 407 8.11 0.62 17.72
N SER A 408 7.33 1.03 18.72
CA SER A 408 7.12 0.21 19.91
C SER A 408 6.44 -1.12 19.68
N ALA A 409 5.62 -1.22 18.63
CA ALA A 409 5.03 -2.49 18.24
C ALA A 409 6.10 -3.50 17.76
N GLU A 410 7.09 -3.01 17.00
CA GLU A 410 8.16 -3.87 16.47
C GLU A 410 9.09 -4.36 17.58
N PHE A 411 9.59 -3.48 18.45
CA PHE A 411 10.46 -3.96 19.54
C PHE A 411 9.70 -4.81 20.55
N GLN A 412 8.41 -4.54 20.81
CA GLN A 412 7.60 -5.43 21.65
C GLN A 412 7.45 -6.83 21.02
N GLN A 413 7.24 -6.91 19.70
CA GLN A 413 7.19 -8.18 19.00
C GLN A 413 8.50 -8.98 19.15
N VAL A 414 9.64 -8.30 19.04
CA VAL A 414 10.96 -8.90 19.20
C VAL A 414 11.21 -9.36 20.65
N LEU A 415 10.86 -8.53 21.64
CA LEU A 415 10.95 -8.87 23.06
C LEU A 415 10.10 -10.10 23.42
N ASN A 416 8.91 -10.23 22.81
CA ASN A 416 8.04 -11.40 22.99
C ASN A 416 8.66 -12.72 22.48
N GLN A 417 9.71 -12.66 21.64
CA GLN A 417 10.49 -13.84 21.21
C GLN A 417 11.65 -14.16 22.17
N GLY A 418 11.76 -13.47 23.32
CA GLY A 418 12.82 -13.69 24.30
C GLY A 418 14.17 -13.04 23.93
N VAL A 419 14.17 -12.09 23.01
CA VAL A 419 15.37 -11.35 22.61
C VAL A 419 15.70 -10.29 23.68
N GLY A 420 16.95 -10.24 24.12
CA GLY A 420 17.43 -9.20 25.06
C GLY A 420 17.47 -7.81 24.42
N THR A 421 17.28 -6.76 25.23
CA THR A 421 17.26 -5.37 24.75
C THR A 421 18.61 -4.92 24.17
N ASP A 422 19.71 -5.56 24.56
CA ASP A 422 21.06 -5.35 24.02
C ASP A 422 21.19 -5.71 22.53
N ARG A 423 20.23 -6.50 22.01
CA ARG A 423 20.10 -6.88 20.59
C ARG A 423 19.05 -6.07 19.84
N ILE A 424 18.58 -4.95 20.38
CA ILE A 424 17.58 -4.07 19.73
C ILE A 424 18.16 -2.68 19.53
N ILE A 425 18.01 -2.12 18.33
CA ILE A 425 18.20 -0.69 18.06
C ILE A 425 16.86 -0.08 17.64
N TYR A 426 16.46 1.02 18.29
CA TYR A 426 15.31 1.81 17.85
C TYR A 426 15.77 2.85 16.82
N ALA A 427 15.84 2.44 15.55
CA ALA A 427 16.49 3.19 14.47
C ALA A 427 15.56 4.12 13.67
N HIS A 428 14.44 4.55 14.26
CA HIS A 428 13.63 5.62 13.69
C HIS A 428 14.19 7.01 14.11
N PRO A 429 14.59 7.88 13.17
CA PRO A 429 15.22 9.16 13.53
C PRO A 429 14.23 10.20 14.09
N CYS A 430 12.93 10.01 13.91
CA CYS A 430 11.86 10.90 14.43
C CYS A 430 10.75 10.10 15.13
N LYS A 431 10.91 9.81 16.42
CA LYS A 431 10.11 8.81 17.17
C LYS A 431 8.84 9.39 17.73
N ASP A 432 7.80 8.58 17.95
CA ASP A 432 6.67 9.03 18.75
C ASP A 432 7.13 9.22 20.21
N PRO A 433 6.77 10.32 20.90
CA PRO A 433 7.06 10.50 22.32
C PRO A 433 6.64 9.31 23.20
N GLN A 434 5.51 8.66 22.91
CA GLN A 434 5.07 7.48 23.63
C GLN A 434 5.98 6.28 23.42
N ASP A 435 6.48 6.11 22.19
CA ASP A 435 7.38 5.02 21.87
C ASP A 435 8.73 5.20 22.55
N ILE A 436 9.23 6.44 22.70
CA ILE A 436 10.42 6.73 23.53
C ILE A 436 10.15 6.37 25.00
N LYS A 437 8.99 6.75 25.53
CA LYS A 437 8.62 6.42 26.91
C LYS A 437 8.56 4.90 27.13
N ARG A 438 7.94 4.15 26.20
CA ARG A 438 7.90 2.67 26.25
C ARG A 438 9.30 2.08 26.15
N ALA A 439 10.15 2.61 25.28
CA ALA A 439 11.54 2.17 25.17
C ALA A 439 12.29 2.36 26.49
N SER A 440 12.06 3.47 27.21
CA SER A 440 12.59 3.70 28.56
C SER A 440 12.05 2.71 29.58
N GLU A 441 10.72 2.50 29.61
CA GLU A 441 10.06 1.56 30.52
C GLU A 441 10.53 0.10 30.32
N GLN A 442 10.94 -0.26 29.10
CA GLN A 442 11.38 -1.61 28.73
C GLN A 442 12.90 -1.80 28.66
N GLY A 443 13.69 -0.72 28.80
CA GLY A 443 15.14 -0.79 28.70
C GLY A 443 15.71 -0.95 27.29
N VAL A 444 14.97 -0.53 26.25
CA VAL A 444 15.47 -0.44 24.87
C VAL A 444 16.20 0.90 24.70
N ASP A 445 17.48 0.92 25.06
CA ASP A 445 18.24 2.15 25.27
C ASP A 445 18.99 2.67 24.04
N LEU A 446 19.32 1.80 23.08
CA LEU A 446 20.04 2.17 21.86
C LEU A 446 19.10 2.75 20.81
N MET A 447 19.25 4.02 20.45
CA MET A 447 18.36 4.68 19.50
C MET A 447 19.04 5.75 18.64
N THR A 448 18.49 5.97 17.45
CA THR A 448 19.04 6.95 16.51
C THR A 448 18.48 8.36 16.71
N PHE A 449 19.21 9.38 16.24
CA PHE A 449 18.70 10.75 16.10
C PHE A 449 19.42 11.45 14.92
N ASP A 450 18.81 12.49 14.36
CA ASP A 450 19.41 13.25 13.26
C ASP A 450 19.14 14.76 13.30
N ASN A 451 18.53 15.26 14.38
CA ASN A 451 18.16 16.66 14.53
C ASN A 451 18.00 17.07 16.00
N LYS A 452 18.10 18.38 16.26
CA LYS A 452 18.05 18.94 17.62
C LYS A 452 16.71 18.76 18.35
N TYR A 453 15.59 18.72 17.63
CA TYR A 453 14.28 18.57 18.27
C TYR A 453 14.08 17.15 18.77
N GLU A 454 14.67 16.17 18.10
CA GLU A 454 14.72 14.80 18.58
C GLU A 454 15.55 14.67 19.86
N LEU A 455 16.72 15.34 19.94
CA LEU A 455 17.52 15.39 21.17
C LEU A 455 16.73 15.96 22.35
N ILE A 456 16.03 17.08 22.16
CA ILE A 456 15.20 17.71 23.21
C ILE A 456 14.12 16.74 23.71
N LYS A 457 13.47 16.04 22.78
CA LYS A 457 12.45 15.05 23.11
C LYS A 457 13.04 13.88 23.90
N ILE A 458 14.17 13.33 23.45
CA ILE A 458 14.83 12.21 24.14
C ILE A 458 15.32 12.63 25.53
N GLN A 459 15.96 13.79 25.68
CA GLN A 459 16.37 14.33 26.98
C GLN A 459 15.24 14.37 28.00
N SER A 460 14.03 14.72 27.55
CA SER A 460 12.86 14.83 28.44
C SER A 460 12.21 13.50 28.81
N LEU A 461 12.43 12.44 28.02
CA LEU A 461 11.66 11.19 28.12
C LEU A 461 12.54 9.97 28.44
N PHE A 462 13.79 9.98 28.00
CA PHE A 462 14.77 8.92 28.22
C PHE A 462 16.21 9.50 28.18
N PRO A 463 16.62 10.29 29.18
CA PRO A 463 17.90 11.00 29.19
C PRO A 463 19.13 10.08 29.16
N ASP A 464 19.01 8.87 29.70
CA ASP A 464 20.10 7.89 29.77
C ASP A 464 20.22 7.00 28.51
N ALA A 465 19.41 7.27 27.48
CA ALA A 465 19.47 6.52 26.23
C ALA A 465 20.84 6.64 25.54
N ARG A 466 21.32 5.54 24.95
CA ARG A 466 22.53 5.51 24.14
C ARG A 466 22.20 5.93 22.71
N LEU A 467 22.71 7.08 22.31
CA LEU A 467 22.31 7.73 21.06
C LEU A 467 23.29 7.44 19.92
N VAL A 468 22.75 7.21 18.73
CA VAL A 468 23.50 7.01 17.49
C VAL A 468 23.13 8.11 16.50
N LEU A 469 24.12 8.93 16.11
CA LEU A 469 23.89 10.03 15.16
C LEU A 469 23.69 9.45 13.75
N ARG A 470 22.53 9.64 13.14
CA ARG A 470 22.28 9.23 11.75
C ARG A 470 22.68 10.32 10.78
N ILE A 471 23.53 10.01 9.81
CA ILE A 471 24.00 10.96 8.78
C ILE A 471 23.38 10.67 7.42
N CYS A 472 23.32 11.73 6.60
CA CYS A 472 22.93 11.62 5.20
C CYS A 472 24.15 11.13 4.38
N PRO A 473 24.06 9.98 3.68
CA PRO A 473 25.17 9.48 2.90
C PRO A 473 25.39 10.32 1.63
N GLN A 474 26.64 10.40 1.18
CA GLN A 474 26.97 11.06 -0.09
C GLN A 474 26.91 10.03 -1.23
N VAL A 475 25.72 9.86 -1.81
CA VAL A 475 25.46 8.90 -2.91
C VAL A 475 25.29 9.61 -4.25
N ASN A 476 25.67 8.94 -5.34
CA ASN A 476 25.35 9.38 -6.70
C ASN A 476 23.83 9.39 -6.93
N LYS A 477 23.32 10.40 -7.66
CA LYS A 477 21.90 10.51 -8.02
C LYS A 477 21.41 9.22 -8.68
N GLY A 478 20.39 8.57 -8.10
CA GLY A 478 19.73 7.38 -8.68
C GLY A 478 19.73 6.12 -7.81
N VAL A 479 20.55 6.05 -6.76
CA VAL A 479 20.32 5.14 -5.63
C VAL A 479 19.07 5.62 -4.90
N TYR A 480 18.21 4.74 -4.37
CA TYR A 480 16.93 5.09 -3.75
C TYR A 480 17.11 6.20 -2.69
N GLU A 481 16.94 7.46 -3.09
CA GLU A 481 17.16 8.63 -2.24
C GLU A 481 15.98 8.73 -1.26
N TYR A 482 16.23 8.46 0.03
CA TYR A 482 15.30 8.85 1.09
C TYR A 482 15.13 10.39 1.17
N GLY A 483 15.84 11.16 0.33
CA GLY A 483 15.72 12.60 0.19
C GLY A 483 16.17 13.35 1.44
N GLU A 484 15.74 14.62 1.57
CA GLU A 484 15.95 15.46 2.76
C GLU A 484 15.25 14.95 4.04
N MET A 485 14.56 13.80 3.96
CA MET A 485 13.73 13.29 5.06
C MET A 485 14.57 12.80 6.23
N TYR A 486 15.70 12.12 5.99
CA TYR A 486 16.48 11.48 7.05
C TYR A 486 17.98 11.77 6.94
N GLY A 487 18.64 11.77 8.09
CA GLY A 487 20.09 11.91 8.19
C GLY A 487 20.51 13.36 8.34
N CYS A 488 21.44 13.60 9.26
CA CYS A 488 22.11 14.89 9.46
C CYS A 488 23.07 15.14 8.31
N ALA A 489 23.10 16.36 7.79
CA ALA A 489 24.15 16.74 6.84
C ALA A 489 25.51 16.73 7.56
N VAL A 490 26.56 16.29 6.87
CA VAL A 490 27.90 16.13 7.46
C VAL A 490 28.39 17.43 8.11
N ASP A 491 28.16 18.58 7.46
CA ASP A 491 28.51 19.92 7.95
C ASP A 491 27.75 20.36 9.22
N GLN A 492 26.69 19.64 9.61
CA GLN A 492 25.90 19.89 10.81
C GLN A 492 26.16 18.90 11.94
N CYS A 493 26.94 17.84 11.70
CA CYS A 493 27.20 16.80 12.68
C CYS A 493 27.90 17.36 13.92
N LYS A 494 28.96 18.15 13.75
CA LYS A 494 29.66 18.83 14.86
C LYS A 494 28.72 19.66 15.73
N VAL A 495 27.93 20.55 15.13
CA VAL A 495 26.99 21.43 15.85
C VAL A 495 25.99 20.61 16.66
N LEU A 496 25.51 19.50 16.08
CA LEU A 496 24.53 18.66 16.74
C LEU A 496 25.15 17.84 17.89
N LEU A 497 26.39 17.39 17.76
CA LEU A 497 27.15 16.70 18.81
C LEU A 497 27.50 17.63 19.97
N GLU A 498 27.94 18.86 19.69
CA GLU A 498 28.13 19.92 20.68
C GLU A 498 26.83 20.15 21.45
N LYS A 499 25.69 20.21 20.74
CA LYS A 499 24.39 20.37 21.39
C LYS A 499 24.02 19.20 22.30
N ALA A 500 24.26 17.96 21.85
CA ALA A 500 24.05 16.79 22.69
C ALA A 500 24.94 16.82 23.95
N LYS A 501 26.17 17.35 23.83
CA LYS A 501 27.14 17.44 24.93
C LYS A 501 26.70 18.46 25.97
N GLU A 502 26.22 19.62 25.53
CA GLU A 502 25.58 20.63 26.39
C GLU A 502 24.39 20.06 27.18
N MET A 503 23.64 19.16 26.55
CA MET A 503 22.47 18.51 27.15
C MET A 503 22.83 17.32 28.04
N THR A 504 24.11 16.94 28.14
CA THR A 504 24.58 15.79 28.91
C THR A 504 24.14 14.41 28.37
N LEU A 505 23.72 14.36 27.10
CA LEU A 505 23.27 13.11 26.47
C LEU A 505 24.43 12.18 26.13
N VAL A 506 24.17 10.88 26.19
CA VAL A 506 25.14 9.84 25.85
C VAL A 506 25.09 9.53 24.35
N VAL A 507 26.08 9.98 23.59
CA VAL A 507 26.23 9.62 22.17
C VAL A 507 27.34 8.58 22.02
N VAL A 508 27.00 7.43 21.44
CA VAL A 508 27.90 6.25 21.39
C VAL A 508 28.41 5.92 19.98
N GLY A 509 27.89 6.57 18.95
CA GLY A 509 28.25 6.21 17.58
C GLY A 509 27.56 7.00 16.48
N VAL A 510 27.78 6.56 15.26
CA VAL A 510 27.21 7.11 14.03
C VAL A 510 26.57 5.99 13.20
N SER A 511 25.49 6.33 12.49
CA SER A 511 24.79 5.45 11.55
C SER A 511 24.60 6.14 10.19
N PHE A 512 24.48 5.36 9.12
CA PHE A 512 24.00 5.84 7.82
C PHE A 512 23.15 4.77 7.15
N HIS A 513 22.45 5.12 6.07
CA HIS A 513 21.72 4.14 5.28
C HIS A 513 21.76 4.53 3.81
N ILE A 514 22.46 3.76 2.97
CA ILE A 514 22.76 4.11 1.57
C ILE A 514 21.50 4.16 0.69
N GLY A 515 20.49 3.35 0.99
CA GLY A 515 19.27 3.26 0.17
C GLY A 515 18.93 1.81 -0.16
N GLY A 516 17.65 1.50 -0.35
CA GLY A 516 17.24 0.18 -0.83
C GLY A 516 17.80 -0.12 -2.24
N PHE A 517 18.18 -1.38 -2.49
CA PHE A 517 18.70 -1.83 -3.80
C PHE A 517 19.98 -1.10 -4.24
N CYS A 518 20.86 -0.81 -3.29
CA CYS A 518 22.16 -0.24 -3.62
C CYS A 518 23.12 -1.36 -4.07
N PHE A 519 23.58 -1.26 -5.32
CA PHE A 519 24.65 -2.09 -5.87
C PHE A 519 25.99 -1.35 -5.97
N ASP A 520 26.04 -0.10 -5.51
CA ASP A 520 27.23 0.74 -5.55
C ASP A 520 28.04 0.54 -4.25
N SER A 521 29.08 -0.30 -4.31
CA SER A 521 29.96 -0.55 -3.17
C SER A 521 30.79 0.68 -2.79
N MET A 522 31.13 1.55 -3.76
CA MET A 522 31.86 2.80 -3.49
C MET A 522 31.06 3.74 -2.59
N ALA A 523 29.72 3.71 -2.68
CA ALA A 523 28.85 4.48 -1.79
C ALA A 523 29.06 4.12 -0.31
N TYR A 524 29.22 2.82 0.00
CA TYR A 524 29.53 2.37 1.34
C TYR A 524 30.93 2.81 1.77
N GLN A 525 31.95 2.58 0.93
CA GLN A 525 33.33 2.94 1.26
C GLN A 525 33.48 4.44 1.57
N ASN A 526 32.92 5.29 0.70
CA ASN A 526 32.95 6.74 0.88
C ASN A 526 32.23 7.18 2.16
N THR A 527 31.11 6.54 2.49
CA THR A 527 30.35 6.89 3.69
C THR A 527 31.03 6.39 4.97
N ILE A 528 31.66 5.21 4.96
CA ILE A 528 32.49 4.71 6.07
C ILE A 528 33.66 5.66 6.35
N ARG A 529 34.33 6.14 5.29
CA ARG A 529 35.38 7.16 5.41
C ARG A 529 34.86 8.45 6.07
N LEU A 530 33.68 8.93 5.67
CA LEU A 530 33.05 10.11 6.31
C LEU A 530 32.70 9.85 7.78
N CYS A 531 32.25 8.65 8.12
CA CYS A 531 32.02 8.27 9.51
C CYS A 531 33.30 8.35 10.35
N ARG A 532 34.47 8.01 9.79
CA ARG A 532 35.76 8.18 10.49
C ARG A 532 36.03 9.63 10.87
N GLU A 533 35.83 10.55 9.93
CA GLU A 533 35.98 11.99 10.18
C GLU A 533 35.07 12.44 11.34
N ILE A 534 33.83 11.96 11.37
CA ILE A 534 32.87 12.28 12.43
C ILE A 534 33.28 11.67 13.77
N PHE A 535 33.85 10.45 13.80
CA PHE A 535 34.39 9.86 15.02
C PHE A 535 35.52 10.73 15.61
N ASP A 536 36.40 11.26 14.75
CA ASP A 536 37.52 12.10 15.17
C ASP A 536 37.04 13.47 15.70
N GLU A 537 36.04 14.06 15.04
CA GLU A 537 35.35 15.26 15.53
C GLU A 537 34.67 15.01 16.88
N ALA A 538 33.95 13.89 17.02
CA ALA A 538 33.29 13.51 18.26
C ALA A 538 34.29 13.34 19.41
N LYS A 539 35.48 12.77 19.14
CA LYS A 539 36.57 12.66 20.10
C LYS A 539 37.08 14.03 20.54
N ALA A 540 37.21 14.99 19.63
CA ALA A 540 37.59 16.36 19.95
C ALA A 540 36.55 17.10 20.83
N ILE A 541 35.26 16.78 20.66
CA ILE A 541 34.15 17.29 21.50
C ILE A 541 34.11 16.59 22.88
N GLY A 542 34.85 15.49 23.04
CA GLY A 542 34.92 14.72 24.29
C GLY A 542 33.91 13.58 24.37
N TYR A 543 33.52 12.99 23.24
CA TYR A 543 32.86 11.69 23.16
C TYR A 543 33.87 10.58 22.89
N ASN A 544 33.54 9.36 23.32
CA ASN A 544 34.29 8.17 22.94
C ASN A 544 33.32 7.21 22.24
N PHE A 545 33.21 7.34 20.92
CA PHE A 545 32.34 6.48 20.13
C PHE A 545 32.86 5.05 20.13
N SER A 546 31.92 4.11 20.22
CA SER A 546 32.17 2.67 20.27
C SER A 546 31.33 1.89 19.26
N LEU A 547 30.45 2.56 18.53
CA LEU A 547 29.50 1.94 17.59
C LEU A 547 29.54 2.61 16.22
N LEU A 548 29.68 1.81 15.18
CA LEU A 548 29.40 2.18 13.80
C LEU A 548 28.25 1.33 13.27
N ASP A 549 27.23 1.97 12.72
CA ASP A 549 26.13 1.30 12.04
C ASP A 549 26.14 1.64 10.55
N ILE A 550 26.36 0.63 9.71
CA ILE A 550 26.45 0.80 8.25
C ILE A 550 25.08 0.71 7.55
N GLY A 551 23.99 0.57 8.32
CA GLY A 551 22.62 0.55 7.83
C GLY A 551 22.29 -0.62 6.92
N GLY A 552 21.30 -0.43 6.05
CA GLY A 552 20.80 -1.42 5.11
C GLY A 552 20.98 -1.02 3.65
N GLY A 553 20.31 -1.77 2.77
CA GLY A 553 20.36 -1.56 1.32
C GLY A 553 20.87 -2.76 0.51
N PHE A 554 21.37 -3.79 1.21
CA PHE A 554 21.90 -5.01 0.63
C PHE A 554 20.86 -5.77 -0.21
N PRO A 555 21.24 -6.29 -1.40
CA PRO A 555 20.32 -6.99 -2.29
C PRO A 555 19.87 -8.33 -1.72
N GLY A 556 18.60 -8.68 -1.94
CA GLY A 556 18.02 -9.95 -1.50
C GLY A 556 18.29 -11.14 -2.42
N TYR A 557 18.76 -10.91 -3.64
CA TYR A 557 19.15 -11.97 -4.59
C TYR A 557 20.13 -11.41 -5.61
N ALA A 558 20.78 -12.31 -6.36
CA ALA A 558 21.71 -11.91 -7.41
C ALA A 558 20.96 -11.37 -8.64
N VAL A 559 21.33 -10.18 -9.10
CA VAL A 559 20.77 -9.55 -10.30
C VAL A 559 21.81 -9.60 -11.42
N LYS A 560 21.42 -10.10 -12.60
CA LYS A 560 22.32 -10.23 -13.75
C LYS A 560 22.91 -8.87 -14.12
N GLY A 561 24.24 -8.80 -14.26
CA GLY A 561 24.96 -7.57 -14.63
C GLY A 561 25.11 -6.56 -13.49
N LYS A 562 24.80 -6.93 -12.24
CA LYS A 562 25.03 -6.10 -11.05
C LYS A 562 26.03 -6.78 -10.10
N PRO A 563 26.80 -6.02 -9.30
CA PRO A 563 27.61 -6.55 -8.22
C PRO A 563 26.83 -7.47 -7.29
N THR A 564 27.46 -8.57 -6.87
CA THR A 564 26.89 -9.50 -5.91
C THR A 564 27.07 -8.97 -4.48
N PHE A 565 26.37 -9.59 -3.52
CA PHE A 565 26.61 -9.30 -2.11
C PHE A 565 28.06 -9.58 -1.69
N ALA A 566 28.72 -10.59 -2.27
CA ALA A 566 30.12 -10.89 -1.96
C ALA A 566 31.07 -9.76 -2.40
N ASP A 567 30.80 -9.14 -3.55
CA ASP A 567 31.57 -7.99 -4.04
C ASP A 567 31.40 -6.80 -3.09
N VAL A 568 30.15 -6.48 -2.72
CA VAL A 568 29.85 -5.39 -1.78
C VAL A 568 30.46 -5.63 -0.40
N ALA A 569 30.37 -6.86 0.12
CA ALA A 569 30.93 -7.23 1.42
C ALA A 569 32.45 -7.11 1.44
N LYS A 570 33.14 -7.51 0.36
CA LYS A 570 34.59 -7.36 0.23
C LYS A 570 35.01 -5.89 0.33
N ASP A 571 34.32 -5.02 -0.39
CA ASP A 571 34.63 -3.59 -0.43
C ASP A 571 34.35 -2.91 0.91
N ILE A 572 33.27 -3.30 1.60
CA ILE A 572 32.96 -2.86 2.96
C ILE A 572 34.03 -3.32 3.95
N ASN A 573 34.42 -4.60 3.95
CA ASN A 573 35.47 -5.10 4.85
C ASN A 573 36.78 -4.34 4.65
N THR A 574 37.15 -4.06 3.40
CA THR A 574 38.36 -3.29 3.08
C THR A 574 38.29 -1.89 3.71
N ALA A 575 37.17 -1.18 3.56
CA ALA A 575 36.98 0.13 4.19
C ALA A 575 36.95 0.06 5.73
N LEU A 576 36.36 -0.99 6.31
CA LEU A 576 36.36 -1.19 7.76
C LEU A 576 37.76 -1.49 8.30
N ASP A 577 38.59 -2.23 7.57
CA ASP A 577 39.98 -2.50 7.97
C ASP A 577 40.85 -1.24 7.88
N GLU A 578 40.58 -0.36 6.89
CA GLU A 578 41.29 0.92 6.71
C GLU A 578 40.88 1.97 7.75
N TYR A 579 39.57 2.19 7.94
CA TYR A 579 39.05 3.33 8.72
C TYR A 579 38.67 2.98 10.17
N PHE A 580 38.38 1.71 10.45
CA PHE A 580 37.96 1.26 11.77
C PHE A 580 38.71 -0.03 12.13
N PRO A 581 40.04 -0.01 12.27
CA PRO A 581 40.84 -1.20 12.49
C PRO A 581 40.43 -1.94 13.78
N LYS A 582 40.63 -3.27 13.84
CA LYS A 582 40.09 -4.14 14.91
C LYS A 582 40.58 -3.74 16.30
N GLU A 583 41.77 -3.17 16.37
CA GLU A 583 42.46 -2.74 17.58
C GLU A 583 41.72 -1.60 18.31
N GLU A 584 40.90 -0.83 17.57
CA GLU A 584 40.07 0.23 18.16
C GLU A 584 38.82 -0.31 18.88
N ASN A 585 38.52 -1.60 18.76
CA ASN A 585 37.38 -2.27 19.41
C ASN A 585 36.02 -1.61 19.12
N VAL A 586 35.86 -0.94 17.97
CA VAL A 586 34.58 -0.41 17.51
C VAL A 586 33.66 -1.56 17.13
N VAL A 587 32.47 -1.60 17.74
CA VAL A 587 31.41 -2.52 17.36
C VAL A 587 30.81 -2.05 16.04
N VAL A 588 30.78 -2.92 15.03
CA VAL A 588 30.14 -2.62 13.75
C VAL A 588 28.84 -3.42 13.63
N ILE A 589 27.75 -2.72 13.37
CA ILE A 589 26.43 -3.32 13.10
C ILE A 589 25.95 -2.91 11.70
N ALA A 590 24.93 -3.59 11.20
CA ALA A 590 24.20 -3.20 9.99
C ALA A 590 22.72 -3.51 10.15
N GLU A 591 21.88 -2.93 9.30
CA GLU A 591 20.41 -3.03 9.32
C GLU A 591 19.84 -3.81 8.09
N PRO A 592 20.27 -5.05 7.79
CA PRO A 592 19.77 -5.79 6.63
C PRO A 592 18.29 -6.21 6.80
N GLY A 593 17.41 -5.67 5.96
CA GLY A 593 16.04 -6.16 5.78
C GLY A 593 15.91 -7.09 4.57
N THR A 594 15.86 -6.49 3.37
CA THR A 594 15.66 -7.16 2.08
C THR A 594 16.58 -8.37 1.86
N TYR A 595 17.85 -8.26 2.27
CA TYR A 595 18.85 -9.32 2.16
C TYR A 595 18.36 -10.68 2.70
N TYR A 596 17.71 -10.65 3.87
CA TYR A 596 17.30 -11.85 4.58
C TYR A 596 16.07 -12.52 3.98
N VAL A 597 15.08 -11.72 3.57
CA VAL A 597 13.72 -12.24 3.36
C VAL A 597 13.25 -12.22 1.92
N GLN A 598 13.86 -11.42 1.03
CA GLN A 598 13.31 -11.21 -0.30
C GLN A 598 13.12 -12.53 -1.07
N SER A 599 14.19 -13.32 -1.21
CA SER A 599 14.19 -14.61 -1.91
C SER A 599 13.47 -15.75 -1.17
N ALA A 600 13.20 -15.57 0.13
CA ALA A 600 12.61 -16.60 0.97
C ALA A 600 11.10 -16.81 0.73
N PHE A 601 10.43 -15.89 0.03
CA PHE A 601 8.97 -15.95 -0.17
C PHE A 601 8.62 -16.10 -1.66
N THR A 602 7.74 -17.06 -1.96
CA THR A 602 7.10 -17.24 -3.26
C THR A 602 5.59 -17.09 -3.11
N LEU A 603 4.98 -16.19 -3.87
CA LEU A 603 3.53 -15.95 -3.86
C LEU A 603 2.85 -16.81 -4.94
N ALA A 604 1.84 -17.58 -4.58
CA ALA A 604 0.96 -18.29 -5.50
C ALA A 604 -0.34 -17.50 -5.69
N LEU A 605 -0.74 -17.33 -6.96
CA LEU A 605 -1.87 -16.54 -7.41
C LEU A 605 -2.76 -17.36 -8.33
N ARG A 606 -4.06 -17.07 -8.32
CA ARG A 606 -5.02 -17.77 -9.15
C ARG A 606 -5.73 -16.81 -10.09
N VAL A 607 -5.94 -17.24 -11.33
CA VAL A 607 -6.78 -16.52 -12.31
C VAL A 607 -8.25 -16.65 -11.88
N ILE A 608 -8.89 -15.53 -11.59
CA ILE A 608 -10.31 -15.45 -11.19
C ILE A 608 -11.21 -14.86 -12.27
N GLY A 609 -10.63 -14.09 -13.20
CA GLY A 609 -11.34 -13.49 -14.33
C GLY A 609 -10.49 -13.48 -15.59
N LYS A 610 -11.16 -13.48 -16.75
CA LYS A 610 -10.55 -13.49 -18.07
C LYS A 610 -11.39 -12.63 -19.01
N ARG A 611 -10.74 -11.83 -19.86
CA ARG A 611 -11.36 -11.12 -20.98
C ARG A 611 -10.49 -11.28 -22.22
N VAL A 612 -11.14 -11.26 -23.38
CA VAL A 612 -10.48 -11.20 -24.68
C VAL A 612 -10.64 -9.78 -25.20
N GLN A 613 -9.53 -9.13 -25.52
CA GLN A 613 -9.50 -7.87 -26.25
C GLN A 613 -9.18 -8.18 -27.71
N ARG A 614 -10.10 -7.79 -28.59
CA ARG A 614 -9.90 -7.82 -30.04
C ARG A 614 -9.61 -6.39 -30.50
N SER A 615 -8.51 -6.20 -31.23
CA SER A 615 -8.22 -4.92 -31.87
C SER A 615 -9.37 -4.49 -32.79
N ALA A 616 -9.56 -3.18 -32.95
CA ALA A 616 -10.55 -2.65 -33.88
C ALA A 616 -10.27 -3.17 -35.31
N PRO A 617 -11.29 -3.28 -36.19
CA PRO A 617 -11.15 -3.89 -37.53
C PRO A 617 -10.20 -3.19 -38.51
N SER A 618 -9.49 -2.14 -38.09
CA SER A 618 -8.62 -1.31 -38.94
C SER A 618 -7.15 -1.71 -38.97
N ASP A 619 -6.70 -2.60 -38.07
CA ASP A 619 -5.31 -3.08 -38.10
C ASP A 619 -5.21 -4.42 -38.84
N LYS A 620 -4.24 -4.51 -39.74
CA LYS A 620 -3.95 -5.73 -40.50
C LYS A 620 -3.57 -6.83 -39.51
N ASP A 621 -4.39 -7.88 -39.49
CA ASP A 621 -4.50 -8.95 -38.48
C ASP A 621 -4.98 -8.47 -37.09
N PRO A 622 -6.20 -8.85 -36.65
CA PRO A 622 -6.63 -8.58 -35.28
C PRO A 622 -5.78 -9.41 -34.31
N GLU A 623 -4.76 -8.80 -33.72
CA GLU A 623 -3.99 -9.44 -32.65
C GLU A 623 -4.90 -9.68 -31.44
N GLN A 624 -5.17 -10.95 -31.15
CA GLN A 624 -5.89 -11.35 -29.95
C GLN A 624 -5.03 -11.09 -28.72
N SER A 625 -5.56 -10.30 -27.78
CA SER A 625 -4.93 -10.06 -26.49
C SER A 625 -5.84 -10.46 -25.34
N TYR A 626 -5.26 -10.76 -24.18
CA TYR A 626 -6.00 -11.22 -23.01
C TYR A 626 -5.84 -10.27 -21.83
N VAL A 627 -6.89 -10.17 -21.03
CA VAL A 627 -6.83 -9.52 -19.72
C VAL A 627 -7.19 -10.56 -18.67
N TYR A 628 -6.29 -10.81 -17.73
CA TYR A 628 -6.51 -11.73 -16.60
C TYR A 628 -6.60 -10.95 -15.30
N TYR A 629 -7.55 -11.36 -14.46
CA TYR A 629 -7.71 -10.87 -13.10
C TYR A 629 -7.23 -11.95 -12.15
N LEU A 630 -6.30 -11.58 -11.27
CA LEU A 630 -5.72 -12.46 -10.26
C LEU A 630 -6.41 -12.21 -8.90
N ASN A 631 -6.32 -13.17 -7.99
CA ASN A 631 -6.90 -13.07 -6.64
C ASN A 631 -6.04 -12.30 -5.62
N ASP A 632 -4.96 -11.63 -6.04
CA ASP A 632 -4.22 -10.62 -5.28
C ASP A 632 -3.65 -9.54 -6.23
N GLY A 633 -3.34 -8.37 -5.70
CA GLY A 633 -3.12 -7.15 -6.47
C GLY A 633 -2.23 -6.10 -5.79
N MET A 634 -2.23 -4.90 -6.36
CA MET A 634 -1.53 -3.70 -5.87
C MET A 634 -1.98 -3.27 -4.48
N HIS A 635 -3.18 -3.61 -4.03
CA HIS A 635 -3.62 -3.29 -2.66
C HIS A 635 -3.26 -4.39 -1.65
N GLY A 636 -2.76 -5.53 -2.12
CA GLY A 636 -2.26 -6.63 -1.31
C GLY A 636 -0.74 -6.79 -1.48
N ALA A 637 -0.28 -7.95 -1.96
CA ALA A 637 1.14 -8.29 -2.03
C ALA A 637 2.01 -7.34 -2.89
N PHE A 638 1.40 -6.55 -3.78
CA PHE A 638 2.08 -5.73 -4.78
C PHE A 638 2.09 -4.22 -4.45
N LEU A 639 1.67 -3.78 -3.25
CA LEU A 639 1.57 -2.34 -2.95
C LEU A 639 2.88 -1.58 -3.07
N PHE A 640 3.97 -2.16 -2.55
CA PHE A 640 5.30 -1.55 -2.69
C PHE A 640 5.87 -1.70 -4.11
N THR A 641 5.28 -2.57 -4.92
CA THR A 641 5.64 -2.78 -6.32
C THR A 641 4.95 -1.74 -7.21
N MET A 642 5.18 -0.46 -6.92
CA MET A 642 4.87 0.65 -7.84
C MET A 642 5.40 0.31 -9.24
N PRO A 643 4.84 0.84 -10.36
CA PRO A 643 5.28 0.47 -11.71
C PRO A 643 6.80 0.59 -11.94
N SER A 644 7.44 1.64 -11.38
CA SER A 644 8.90 1.79 -11.40
C SER A 644 9.67 0.79 -10.53
N TYR A 645 8.99 0.10 -9.62
CA TYR A 645 9.50 -0.94 -8.72
C TYR A 645 9.22 -2.35 -9.24
N VAL A 646 8.11 -2.63 -9.95
CA VAL A 646 7.94 -3.87 -10.74
C VAL A 646 9.01 -3.99 -11.81
N GLU A 647 9.30 -2.88 -12.51
CA GLU A 647 10.42 -2.79 -13.44
C GLU A 647 11.80 -2.97 -12.75
N ARG A 648 11.95 -2.52 -11.49
CA ARG A 648 13.21 -2.67 -10.72
C ARG A 648 13.38 -4.05 -10.08
N LEU A 649 12.28 -4.70 -9.69
CA LEU A 649 12.25 -6.03 -9.10
C LEU A 649 12.31 -7.13 -10.16
N ASN A 650 11.98 -6.82 -11.42
CA ASN A 650 11.86 -7.82 -12.47
C ASN A 650 10.95 -8.98 -12.01
N ALA A 651 9.77 -8.65 -11.46
CA ALA A 651 8.86 -9.66 -10.94
C ALA A 651 8.46 -10.63 -12.06
N GLU A 652 8.88 -11.88 -11.91
CA GLU A 652 8.69 -12.92 -12.91
C GLU A 652 7.46 -13.75 -12.57
N PHE A 653 6.49 -13.76 -13.48
CA PHE A 653 5.29 -14.58 -13.36
C PHE A 653 5.51 -15.92 -14.05
N TYR A 654 5.31 -16.99 -13.32
CA TYR A 654 5.44 -18.36 -13.82
C TYR A 654 4.10 -19.06 -13.77
N VAL A 655 3.73 -19.78 -14.83
CA VAL A 655 2.48 -20.55 -14.89
C VAL A 655 2.69 -21.91 -14.23
N PHE A 656 1.76 -22.33 -13.37
CA PHE A 656 1.82 -23.56 -12.59
C PHE A 656 1.54 -24.86 -13.41
N LYS A 657 1.59 -24.78 -14.74
CA LYS A 657 1.41 -25.91 -15.66
C LYS A 657 2.41 -25.76 -16.80
N GLU A 658 2.90 -26.87 -17.35
CA GLU A 658 3.74 -26.90 -18.55
C GLU A 658 2.94 -26.44 -19.78
N LYS A 659 2.62 -25.15 -19.85
CA LYS A 659 2.12 -24.45 -21.04
C LYS A 659 3.29 -23.90 -21.88
N ASP A 660 4.52 -24.30 -21.57
CA ASP A 660 5.79 -23.86 -22.18
C ASP A 660 5.85 -24.05 -23.71
N LYS A 661 5.02 -24.93 -24.26
CA LYS A 661 4.93 -25.21 -25.71
C LYS A 661 3.73 -24.55 -26.40
N MET A 662 2.90 -23.80 -25.67
CA MET A 662 1.73 -23.16 -26.23
C MET A 662 2.09 -21.80 -26.85
N PRO A 663 1.34 -21.33 -27.87
CA PRO A 663 1.46 -19.97 -28.36
C PRO A 663 1.27 -18.96 -27.22
N VAL A 664 2.05 -17.89 -27.24
CA VAL A 664 1.94 -16.80 -26.28
C VAL A 664 1.25 -15.61 -26.90
N TYR A 665 0.48 -14.89 -26.09
CA TYR A 665 -0.34 -13.76 -26.51
C TYR A 665 -0.05 -12.55 -25.61
N GLN A 666 -0.13 -11.36 -26.20
CA GLN A 666 -0.06 -10.13 -25.42
C GLN A 666 -1.18 -10.11 -24.38
N SER A 667 -0.79 -9.93 -23.12
CA SER A 667 -1.66 -10.07 -21.97
C SER A 667 -1.48 -8.93 -20.98
N THR A 668 -2.52 -8.66 -20.20
CA THR A 668 -2.50 -7.71 -19.08
C THR A 668 -2.96 -8.42 -17.81
N LEU A 669 -2.26 -8.21 -16.71
CA LEU A 669 -2.58 -8.76 -15.39
C LEU A 669 -3.12 -7.65 -14.47
N TRP A 670 -4.32 -7.86 -13.94
CA TRP A 670 -4.95 -7.02 -12.93
C TRP A 670 -5.07 -7.78 -11.61
N GLY A 671 -5.06 -7.04 -10.50
CA GLY A 671 -5.50 -7.57 -9.21
C GLY A 671 -7.02 -7.66 -9.11
N PRO A 672 -7.52 -8.11 -7.94
CA PRO A 672 -8.94 -8.42 -7.72
C PRO A 672 -9.76 -7.21 -7.28
N THR A 673 -9.16 -6.05 -7.03
CA THR A 673 -9.90 -4.89 -6.52
C THR A 673 -10.54 -4.10 -7.65
N LEU A 674 -11.51 -3.26 -7.29
CA LEU A 674 -12.15 -2.33 -8.22
C LEU A 674 -11.33 -1.05 -8.46
N SER A 675 -10.12 -0.97 -7.92
CA SER A 675 -9.28 0.21 -8.03
C SER A 675 -8.67 0.33 -9.43
N PRO A 676 -8.71 1.52 -10.07
CA PRO A 676 -8.07 1.73 -11.37
C PRO A 676 -6.54 1.65 -11.29
N THR A 677 -5.96 1.67 -10.08
CA THR A 677 -4.51 1.48 -9.87
C THR A 677 -4.13 0.03 -9.61
N ASP A 678 -5.08 -0.92 -9.64
CA ASP A 678 -4.83 -2.34 -9.39
C ASP A 678 -4.34 -3.11 -10.64
N LEU A 679 -3.51 -2.42 -11.42
CA LEU A 679 -2.88 -2.94 -12.61
C LEU A 679 -1.49 -3.45 -12.24
N LEU A 680 -1.27 -4.77 -12.35
CA LEU A 680 0.01 -5.39 -11.99
C LEU A 680 1.03 -5.26 -13.12
N VAL A 681 0.65 -5.72 -14.32
CA VAL A 681 1.55 -5.78 -15.48
C VAL A 681 0.78 -5.55 -16.77
N GLN A 682 1.29 -4.67 -17.64
CA GLN A 682 0.81 -4.52 -19.01
C GLN A 682 1.79 -5.17 -19.99
N ASN A 683 1.24 -5.69 -21.09
CA ASN A 683 2.01 -6.17 -22.24
C ASN A 683 2.98 -7.31 -21.92
N ILE A 684 2.56 -8.25 -21.06
CA ILE A 684 3.29 -9.50 -20.82
C ILE A 684 2.84 -10.55 -21.85
N LEU A 685 3.74 -11.34 -22.43
CA LEU A 685 3.33 -12.50 -23.22
C LEU A 685 3.13 -13.71 -22.30
N LEU A 686 1.95 -14.30 -22.35
CA LEU A 686 1.59 -15.49 -21.62
C LEU A 686 0.92 -16.47 -22.57
N PRO A 687 1.04 -17.79 -22.33
CA PRO A 687 0.13 -18.73 -22.97
C PRO A 687 -1.32 -18.37 -22.57
N GLU A 688 -2.30 -18.80 -23.36
CA GLU A 688 -3.69 -18.62 -22.96
C GLU A 688 -3.94 -19.32 -21.61
N LEU A 689 -4.47 -18.56 -20.64
CA LEU A 689 -4.81 -19.05 -19.31
C LEU A 689 -6.33 -19.20 -19.17
N ASP A 690 -6.73 -20.11 -18.30
CA ASP A 690 -8.13 -20.34 -17.96
C ASP A 690 -8.44 -19.87 -16.54
N ILE A 691 -9.71 -19.55 -16.28
CA ILE A 691 -10.16 -19.24 -14.92
C ILE A 691 -9.90 -20.47 -14.05
N GLY A 692 -9.11 -20.26 -13.00
CA GLY A 692 -8.66 -21.28 -12.07
C GLY A 692 -7.25 -21.80 -12.31
N ASP A 693 -6.58 -21.43 -13.39
CA ASP A 693 -5.13 -21.63 -13.53
C ASP A 693 -4.38 -20.83 -12.46
N TRP A 694 -3.23 -21.36 -12.07
CA TRP A 694 -2.36 -20.77 -11.06
C TRP A 694 -1.09 -20.22 -11.68
N LEU A 695 -0.63 -19.10 -11.13
CA LEU A 695 0.68 -18.53 -11.36
C LEU A 695 1.44 -18.48 -10.04
N TYR A 696 2.76 -18.38 -10.10
CA TYR A 696 3.58 -18.07 -8.94
C TYR A 696 4.63 -17.01 -9.25
N VAL A 697 4.99 -16.23 -8.22
CA VAL A 697 5.94 -15.11 -8.30
C VAL A 697 6.97 -15.27 -7.17
N PRO A 698 8.25 -15.58 -7.48
CA PRO A 698 9.31 -15.67 -6.48
C PRO A 698 9.76 -14.27 -6.02
N ASN A 699 10.62 -14.23 -5.00
CA ASN A 699 11.26 -13.01 -4.49
C ASN A 699 10.27 -12.00 -3.86
N MET A 700 9.14 -12.48 -3.33
CA MET A 700 8.04 -11.65 -2.82
C MET A 700 8.07 -11.50 -1.28
N GLY A 701 9.25 -11.48 -0.67
CA GLY A 701 9.38 -11.50 0.80
C GLY A 701 9.71 -10.17 1.47
N ALA A 702 10.15 -9.16 0.72
CA ALA A 702 10.53 -7.85 1.26
C ALA A 702 9.49 -6.79 0.89
N TYR A 703 8.93 -6.11 1.89
CA TYR A 703 7.95 -5.02 1.71
C TYR A 703 6.67 -5.42 0.98
N THR A 704 6.24 -6.68 1.12
CA THR A 704 5.00 -7.20 0.53
C THR A 704 3.92 -7.34 1.61
N THR A 705 4.04 -8.34 2.48
CA THR A 705 3.08 -8.66 3.54
C THR A 705 2.83 -7.52 4.54
N VAL A 706 3.88 -6.74 4.85
CA VAL A 706 3.85 -5.59 5.77
C VAL A 706 3.07 -4.39 5.25
N LEU A 707 2.89 -4.29 3.93
CA LEU A 707 2.22 -3.18 3.27
C LEU A 707 0.86 -3.58 2.67
N ALA A 708 0.55 -4.87 2.60
CA ALA A 708 -0.72 -5.37 2.14
C ALA A 708 -1.88 -4.80 2.97
N THR A 709 -2.91 -4.26 2.32
CA THR A 709 -4.15 -3.82 2.95
C THR A 709 -5.23 -4.90 2.81
N SER A 710 -6.38 -4.70 3.45
CA SER A 710 -7.59 -5.48 3.21
C SER A 710 -8.62 -4.65 2.43
N PHE A 711 -8.17 -3.86 1.44
CA PHE A 711 -9.07 -3.06 0.61
C PHE A 711 -10.09 -3.98 -0.10
N ASN A 712 -11.32 -3.47 -0.28
CA ASN A 712 -12.51 -4.26 -0.60
C ASN A 712 -12.84 -5.41 0.37
N GLY A 713 -12.18 -5.57 1.52
CA GLY A 713 -12.38 -6.73 2.39
C GLY A 713 -11.71 -8.01 1.90
N ILE A 714 -10.81 -7.90 0.91
CA ILE A 714 -10.03 -9.02 0.40
C ILE A 714 -8.98 -9.40 1.45
N ALA A 715 -8.95 -10.68 1.84
CA ALA A 715 -8.03 -11.17 2.85
C ALA A 715 -6.58 -11.21 2.35
N ARG A 716 -5.63 -10.98 3.27
CA ARG A 716 -4.21 -11.14 2.97
C ARG A 716 -3.86 -12.61 2.71
N PRO A 717 -2.88 -12.91 1.84
CA PRO A 717 -2.44 -14.28 1.59
C PRO A 717 -1.96 -15.01 2.85
N GLU A 718 -2.27 -16.30 2.97
CA GLU A 718 -1.79 -17.15 4.06
C GLU A 718 -0.30 -17.50 3.89
N LEU A 719 0.36 -17.93 4.97
CA LEU A 719 1.79 -18.29 4.96
C LEU A 719 1.97 -19.79 5.21
N PHE A 720 2.57 -20.50 4.28
CA PHE A 720 2.98 -21.90 4.45
C PHE A 720 4.49 -22.01 4.54
N CYS A 721 5.01 -22.40 5.71
CA CYS A 721 6.45 -22.50 5.94
C CYS A 721 7.02 -23.82 5.42
N LEU A 722 8.11 -23.73 4.66
CA LEU A 722 8.97 -24.83 4.26
C LEU A 722 10.29 -24.73 5.04
N VAL A 723 10.70 -25.84 5.63
CA VAL A 723 11.96 -25.96 6.37
C VAL A 723 12.46 -27.40 6.27
N SER A 724 13.76 -27.58 5.97
CA SER A 724 14.36 -28.91 5.86
C SER A 724 14.54 -29.58 7.22
N ASP A 725 14.61 -30.92 7.21
CA ASP A 725 14.80 -31.69 8.44
C ASP A 725 16.17 -31.44 9.10
N GLU A 726 17.17 -31.00 8.32
CA GLU A 726 18.46 -30.57 8.84
C GLU A 726 18.30 -29.35 9.76
N ILE A 727 17.65 -28.30 9.25
CA ILE A 727 17.39 -27.07 10.01
C ILE A 727 16.42 -27.34 11.18
N LYS A 728 15.36 -28.15 10.99
CA LYS A 728 14.45 -28.54 12.08
C LYS A 728 15.17 -29.25 13.23
N ALA A 729 16.16 -30.08 12.92
CA ALA A 729 16.95 -30.80 13.92
C ALA A 729 17.99 -29.91 14.62
N GLY A 730 18.02 -28.60 14.34
CA GLY A 730 19.03 -27.67 14.84
C GLY A 730 20.43 -27.93 14.27
N ARG A 731 20.55 -28.77 13.23
CA ARG A 731 21.83 -29.06 12.61
C ARG A 731 22.17 -27.93 11.65
N GLY A 732 23.35 -27.35 11.82
CA GLY A 732 23.79 -26.20 11.04
C GLY A 732 23.10 -24.89 11.41
N ILE A 733 22.64 -24.70 12.65
CA ILE A 733 22.43 -23.35 13.23
C ILE A 733 23.69 -22.97 14.00
#